data_AF-A0A7C4EAH7-F1
#
_entry.id   AF-A0A7C4EAH7-F1
#
_cell.length_a   1.000
_cell.length_b   1.000
_cell.length_c   1.000
_cell.angle_alpha   90.00
_cell.angle_beta   90.00
_cell.angle_gamma   90.00
#
_symmetry.space_group_name_H-M   'P 1'
#
loop_
_entity.id
_entity.type
_entity.pdbx_description
1 polymer ?
#
loop_
_entity_poly.entity_id
_entity_poly.type
_entity_poly.pdbx_seq_one_letter_code
_entity_poly.pdbx_strand_id
1 'polypeptide(L)'
;MKKIFILLLILQMFFIPAQADKLRAKTISINTNEKPYILVKWIYSGVYFDKGIIIYRKELPAGEWIQITPTPLLKGIYQIPEIEFTKDTLLKEYCTLAAARDTGTKTQMLNILLLLKLIENNHFAGFLGMMYRDTIVQPGKQYTYKAVPAWKDSALAGYSDTVICGKDNKQRLEEDVWFKPGDSSCFIHWKPDPMKFYGVNIYRRDSAGGEIKKVNRQPVILLQPQEKKYNPNDTCYTDKKLNNGKTYFYSLGFMGFFNNELMQTNETAVQPKDFTPPLRPLPPQPVIKHNNVLLSLDKYNDTSSIYLSLLRSRNYDTGYTAVAALPVPLPDTILRDTIINPGTLYYCIEAKDKQGNRSRSAVNAIDVADIFAPPVPVIINCIADTGKITISWQPVNSNDLLGYSVYRSSYDSEKHFTLITVQPVKETTFSDYLPKEIISRFSYKITATDTGYNQSKYSSVVSCRMPDVTPPAIPVIKSITAADTAVIIEWIKNADYDLLGYNIYRAVKTDREPKKINTVPLKPHLNRMIDKTAETGKDYIYFIQAIDSTMNTSHLSVPIPVFIPSLKKQIIKLNLETTINRKAIVLKWKCNRDEIAIVYRKTANSGFIPLNKPEHHDSFSDLTAIPGKSYIYEVRIYDQEGLKGISDEVKIER
;
A
#
# COMPACT_ATOMS: atom_id res chain seq x y z
N MET A 1 53.83 18.29 -42.13
CA MET A 1 52.98 17.26 -41.49
C MET A 1 52.91 15.95 -42.29
N LYS A 2 52.49 15.91 -43.57
CA LYS A 2 52.51 14.71 -44.45
C LYS A 2 53.72 13.76 -44.24
N LYS A 3 54.93 14.33 -44.17
CA LYS A 3 56.22 13.60 -44.07
C LYS A 3 56.60 13.11 -42.66
N ILE A 4 55.99 13.64 -41.60
CA ILE A 4 56.25 13.20 -40.21
C ILE A 4 55.33 12.02 -39.83
N PHE A 5 54.21 11.85 -40.53
CA PHE A 5 53.20 10.84 -40.18
C PHE A 5 53.33 9.53 -40.95
N ILE A 6 53.82 9.55 -42.20
CA ILE A 6 54.26 8.31 -42.87
C ILE A 6 55.48 7.73 -42.09
N LEU A 7 56.29 8.59 -41.44
CA LEU A 7 57.49 8.23 -40.64
C LEU A 7 57.15 7.20 -39.55
N LEU A 8 56.03 7.41 -38.84
CA LEU A 8 55.56 6.53 -37.76
C LEU A 8 54.95 5.21 -38.24
N LEU A 9 54.38 5.20 -39.45
CA LEU A 9 53.77 4.01 -40.07
C LEU A 9 54.85 2.98 -40.46
N ILE A 10 56.01 3.48 -40.89
CA ILE A 10 57.21 2.69 -41.12
C ILE A 10 57.79 2.21 -39.79
N LEU A 11 57.83 3.02 -38.72
CA LEU A 11 58.26 2.50 -37.40
C LEU A 11 57.46 1.24 -37.01
N GLN A 12 56.14 1.19 -37.19
CA GLN A 12 55.34 0.02 -36.78
C GLN A 12 55.54 -1.23 -37.64
N MET A 13 55.81 -1.11 -38.94
CA MET A 13 56.17 -2.26 -39.79
C MET A 13 57.53 -2.88 -39.39
N PHE A 14 58.34 -2.15 -38.60
CA PHE A 14 59.75 -2.45 -38.33
C PHE A 14 60.02 -2.88 -36.87
N PHE A 15 59.05 -2.74 -35.96
CA PHE A 15 59.15 -3.20 -34.56
C PHE A 15 58.52 -4.58 -34.29
N ILE A 16 58.09 -5.32 -35.32
CA ILE A 16 57.78 -6.76 -35.18
C ILE A 16 59.08 -7.55 -35.39
N PRO A 17 59.69 -8.17 -34.36
CA PRO A 17 61.08 -8.66 -34.41
C PRO A 17 61.33 -9.86 -35.34
N ALA A 18 60.32 -10.39 -36.04
CA ALA A 18 60.43 -11.67 -36.75
C ALA A 18 60.25 -11.61 -38.29
N GLN A 19 59.88 -10.46 -38.87
CA GLN A 19 59.54 -10.38 -40.32
C GLN A 19 60.19 -9.21 -41.09
N ALA A 20 61.06 -8.43 -40.45
CA ALA A 20 61.51 -7.11 -40.94
C ALA A 20 62.42 -7.12 -42.19
N ASP A 21 62.94 -8.27 -42.63
CA ASP A 21 63.87 -8.33 -43.77
C ASP A 21 63.23 -8.73 -45.11
N LYS A 22 61.91 -9.01 -45.16
CA LYS A 22 61.27 -9.49 -46.39
C LYS A 22 60.96 -8.35 -47.37
N LEU A 23 61.37 -8.55 -48.63
CA LEU A 23 60.96 -7.73 -49.76
C LEU A 23 59.46 -7.88 -50.00
N ARG A 24 58.73 -6.78 -50.09
CA ARG A 24 57.28 -6.80 -50.37
C ARG A 24 57.02 -6.13 -51.69
N ALA A 25 56.34 -6.83 -52.60
CA ALA A 25 55.97 -6.29 -53.90
C ALA A 25 54.46 -6.04 -53.96
N LYS A 26 54.08 -4.94 -54.61
CA LYS A 26 52.71 -4.64 -55.01
C LYS A 26 52.70 -4.26 -56.47
N THR A 27 51.54 -4.45 -57.08
CA THR A 27 51.32 -4.22 -58.51
C THR A 27 50.07 -3.40 -58.71
N ILE A 28 50.12 -2.53 -59.70
CA ILE A 28 48.96 -1.79 -60.17
C ILE A 28 48.95 -1.82 -61.69
N SER A 29 47.79 -2.12 -62.27
CA SER A 29 47.57 -1.96 -63.70
C SER A 29 47.23 -0.49 -63.97
N ILE A 30 48.00 0.15 -64.85
CA ILE A 30 47.74 1.50 -65.31
C ILE A 30 47.20 1.43 -66.73
N ASN A 31 46.01 1.99 -66.92
CA ASN A 31 45.43 2.15 -68.24
C ASN A 31 45.77 3.55 -68.77
N THR A 32 46.36 3.64 -69.95
CA THR A 32 46.64 4.91 -70.64
C THR A 32 45.93 4.93 -71.98
N ASN A 33 45.80 6.12 -72.58
CA ASN A 33 45.16 6.29 -73.88
C ASN A 33 45.89 5.57 -75.04
N GLU A 34 47.14 5.14 -74.83
CA GLU A 34 47.95 4.45 -75.84
C GLU A 34 47.94 2.92 -75.66
N LYS A 35 48.47 2.43 -74.51
CA LYS A 35 48.55 1.01 -74.19
C LYS A 35 48.67 0.79 -72.68
N PRO A 36 47.88 -0.11 -72.06
CA PRO A 36 47.99 -0.38 -70.64
C PRO A 36 49.34 -1.02 -70.31
N TYR A 37 49.85 -0.71 -69.12
CA TYR A 37 51.08 -1.27 -68.59
C TYR A 37 50.89 -1.61 -67.11
N ILE A 38 51.75 -2.49 -66.58
CA ILE A 38 51.75 -2.82 -65.16
C ILE A 38 52.92 -2.13 -64.48
N LEU A 39 52.62 -1.39 -63.41
CA LEU A 39 53.63 -0.83 -62.53
C LEU A 39 53.81 -1.79 -61.35
N VAL A 40 55.06 -2.20 -61.15
CA VAL A 40 55.46 -3.07 -60.06
C VAL A 40 56.34 -2.23 -59.14
N LYS A 41 56.07 -2.22 -57.84
CA LYS A 41 56.85 -1.48 -56.85
C LYS A 41 57.04 -2.34 -55.64
N TRP A 42 58.22 -2.22 -55.04
CA TRP A 42 58.58 -2.99 -53.87
C TRP A 42 59.10 -2.09 -52.77
N ILE A 43 58.98 -2.61 -51.55
CA ILE A 43 59.39 -1.94 -50.33
C ILE A 43 60.27 -2.90 -49.56
N TYR A 44 61.39 -2.38 -49.09
CA TYR A 44 62.39 -3.10 -48.31
C TYR A 44 62.82 -2.24 -47.13
N SER A 45 63.05 -2.85 -45.96
CA SER A 45 63.44 -2.13 -44.75
C SER A 45 64.77 -1.39 -44.90
N GLY A 46 65.68 -1.95 -45.69
CA GLY A 46 66.92 -1.29 -46.10
C GLY A 46 66.75 -0.27 -47.22
N VAL A 47 65.54 0.22 -47.54
CA VAL A 47 65.21 1.23 -48.57
C VAL A 47 65.40 0.75 -50.01
N TYR A 48 66.62 0.33 -50.35
CA TYR A 48 67.02 -0.18 -51.65
C TYR A 48 68.20 -1.14 -51.50
N PHE A 49 68.58 -1.78 -52.61
CA PHE A 49 69.62 -2.79 -52.66
C PHE A 49 70.80 -2.28 -53.51
N ASP A 50 72.00 -2.24 -52.94
CA ASP A 50 73.18 -1.64 -53.61
C ASP A 50 73.57 -2.35 -54.91
N LYS A 51 73.41 -3.68 -54.98
CA LYS A 51 73.62 -4.45 -56.22
C LYS A 51 72.34 -4.64 -57.05
N GLY A 52 71.25 -3.97 -56.67
CA GLY A 52 70.01 -3.92 -57.42
C GLY A 52 69.11 -5.16 -57.32
N ILE A 53 68.02 -5.12 -58.07
CA ILE A 53 66.96 -6.15 -58.08
C ILE A 53 66.72 -6.68 -59.50
N ILE A 54 66.47 -7.98 -59.60
CA ILE A 54 66.03 -8.66 -60.82
C ILE A 54 64.54 -8.97 -60.69
N ILE A 55 63.77 -8.69 -61.75
CA ILE A 55 62.33 -8.91 -61.82
C ILE A 55 62.01 -10.09 -62.73
N TYR A 56 61.11 -10.94 -62.23
CA TYR A 56 60.48 -12.02 -62.97
C TYR A 56 58.98 -11.77 -63.08
N ARG A 57 58.40 -12.15 -64.21
CA ARG A 57 56.96 -12.15 -64.47
C ARG A 57 56.48 -13.57 -64.72
N LYS A 58 55.30 -13.89 -64.21
CA LYS A 58 54.56 -15.11 -64.53
C LYS A 58 53.17 -14.73 -65.04
N GLU A 59 52.80 -15.24 -66.21
CA GLU A 59 51.43 -15.16 -66.73
C GLU A 59 50.59 -16.30 -66.13
N LEU A 60 49.41 -15.99 -65.60
CA LEU A 60 48.53 -16.98 -64.97
C LEU A 60 47.43 -17.46 -65.93
N PRO A 61 46.97 -18.73 -65.82
CA PRO A 61 47.27 -19.70 -64.75
C PRO A 61 48.51 -20.59 -64.96
N ALA A 62 49.03 -20.73 -66.19
CA ALA A 62 49.96 -21.81 -66.56
C ALA A 62 51.35 -21.37 -67.05
N GLY A 63 51.71 -20.08 -66.98
CA GLY A 63 53.03 -19.60 -67.44
C GLY A 63 54.18 -19.94 -66.49
N GLU A 64 55.41 -19.91 -66.99
CA GLU A 64 56.63 -20.01 -66.17
C GLU A 64 57.15 -18.62 -65.74
N TRP A 65 58.08 -18.60 -64.78
CA TRP A 65 58.75 -17.36 -64.36
C TRP A 65 59.79 -16.93 -65.39
N ILE A 66 59.54 -15.82 -66.07
CA ILE A 66 60.45 -15.25 -67.06
C ILE A 66 61.12 -14.01 -66.48
N GLN A 67 62.44 -13.92 -66.56
CA GLN A 67 63.19 -12.71 -66.19
C GLN A 67 62.89 -11.60 -67.20
N ILE A 68 62.39 -10.45 -66.73
CA ILE A 68 62.00 -9.31 -67.59
C ILE A 68 63.00 -8.15 -67.53
N THR A 69 63.90 -8.15 -66.55
CA THR A 69 65.00 -7.18 -66.43
C THR A 69 66.30 -7.83 -66.88
N PRO A 70 66.93 -7.41 -67.99
CA PRO A 70 68.19 -8.01 -68.46
C PRO A 70 69.36 -7.70 -67.53
N THR A 71 69.34 -6.55 -66.85
CA THR A 71 70.32 -6.15 -65.82
C THR A 71 69.61 -5.80 -64.51
N PRO A 72 70.28 -5.94 -63.35
CA PRO A 72 69.70 -5.53 -62.07
C PRO A 72 69.32 -4.04 -62.04
N LEU A 73 68.14 -3.74 -61.49
CA LEU A 73 67.65 -2.38 -61.29
C LEU A 73 68.44 -1.73 -60.16
N LEU A 74 69.40 -0.87 -60.52
CA LEU A 74 70.26 -0.14 -59.59
C LEU A 74 69.74 1.28 -59.34
N LYS A 75 70.09 1.81 -58.16
CA LYS A 75 69.87 3.22 -57.84
C LYS A 75 70.58 4.12 -58.86
N GLY A 76 69.89 5.14 -59.35
CA GLY A 76 70.44 6.18 -60.24
C GLY A 76 70.37 5.86 -61.73
N ILE A 77 70.01 4.63 -62.13
CA ILE A 77 69.81 4.29 -63.56
C ILE A 77 68.55 4.97 -64.10
N TYR A 78 67.46 4.95 -63.33
CA TYR A 78 66.22 5.60 -63.71
C TYR A 78 66.35 7.12 -63.61
N GLN A 79 66.23 7.80 -64.76
CA GLN A 79 66.25 9.25 -64.83
C GLN A 79 64.86 9.82 -64.52
N ILE A 80 64.78 10.61 -63.45
CA ILE A 80 63.55 11.31 -63.07
C ILE A 80 63.31 12.45 -64.08
N PRO A 81 62.12 12.53 -64.72
CA PRO A 81 61.80 13.62 -65.65
C PRO A 81 61.90 15.00 -64.97
N GLU A 82 62.42 16.02 -65.67
CA GLU A 82 62.67 17.34 -65.08
C GLU A 82 61.41 17.99 -64.48
N ILE A 83 60.26 17.78 -65.12
CA ILE A 83 58.95 18.30 -64.68
C ILE A 83 58.52 17.79 -63.30
N GLU A 84 59.07 16.67 -62.83
CA GLU A 84 58.73 16.16 -61.49
C GLU A 84 59.47 16.94 -60.38
N PHE A 85 60.62 17.53 -60.68
CA PHE A 85 61.34 18.39 -59.74
C PHE A 85 60.68 19.77 -59.59
N THR A 86 59.91 20.23 -60.58
CA THR A 86 59.11 21.46 -60.44
C THR A 86 57.83 21.22 -59.65
N LYS A 87 57.27 20.01 -59.73
CA LYS A 87 56.09 19.60 -58.92
C LYS A 87 56.43 19.34 -57.45
N ASP A 88 57.62 18.80 -57.16
CA ASP A 88 58.12 18.62 -55.80
C ASP A 88 59.55 19.14 -55.69
N THR A 89 59.66 20.36 -55.16
CA THR A 89 60.92 21.08 -55.00
C THR A 89 61.93 20.36 -54.11
N LEU A 90 61.47 19.50 -53.19
CA LEU A 90 62.33 18.75 -52.28
C LEU A 90 62.83 17.43 -52.90
N LEU A 91 62.29 17.00 -54.05
CA LEU A 91 62.64 15.71 -54.65
C LEU A 91 64.14 15.58 -54.97
N LYS A 92 64.81 16.68 -55.36
CA LYS A 92 66.27 16.70 -55.55
C LYS A 92 67.02 16.38 -54.26
N GLU A 93 66.60 16.95 -53.14
CA GLU A 93 67.21 16.70 -51.82
C GLU A 93 67.04 15.24 -51.38
N TYR A 94 65.91 14.61 -51.69
CA TYR A 94 65.76 13.17 -51.42
C TYR A 94 66.71 12.31 -52.26
N CYS A 95 66.98 12.70 -53.51
CA CYS A 95 67.93 11.98 -54.36
C CYS A 95 69.35 12.11 -53.82
N THR A 96 69.75 13.30 -53.37
CA THR A 96 71.08 13.52 -52.75
C THR A 96 71.21 12.78 -51.42
N LEU A 97 70.17 12.80 -50.57
CA LEU A 97 70.11 12.04 -49.33
C LEU A 97 70.22 10.52 -49.55
N ALA A 98 69.57 10.00 -50.59
CA ALA A 98 69.71 8.60 -50.98
C ALA A 98 71.11 8.26 -51.52
N ALA A 99 71.78 9.22 -52.16
CA ALA A 99 73.16 9.08 -52.64
C ALA A 99 74.19 9.06 -51.51
N ALA A 100 74.01 9.91 -50.49
CA ALA A 100 74.93 10.08 -49.36
C ALA A 100 74.75 9.06 -48.22
N ARG A 101 73.91 8.04 -48.42
CA ARG A 101 73.59 7.05 -47.39
C ARG A 101 74.78 6.09 -47.14
N ASP A 102 75.37 6.16 -45.96
CA ASP A 102 76.37 5.19 -45.45
C ASP A 102 75.72 4.21 -44.44
N THR A 103 76.18 2.96 -44.39
CA THR A 103 75.50 1.82 -43.74
C THR A 103 75.52 1.79 -42.19
N GLY A 104 76.05 2.83 -41.53
CA GLY A 104 76.16 2.93 -40.06
C GLY A 104 74.88 3.36 -39.30
N THR A 105 74.91 3.37 -37.96
CA THR A 105 73.77 3.55 -37.03
C THR A 105 72.97 4.87 -37.13
N LYS A 106 73.47 5.91 -37.81
CA LYS A 106 72.70 7.13 -38.16
C LYS A 106 71.63 6.91 -39.26
N THR A 107 71.49 5.69 -39.80
CA THR A 107 70.64 5.36 -40.95
C THR A 107 69.16 5.22 -40.69
N GLN A 108 68.68 4.94 -39.47
CA GLN A 108 67.27 4.58 -39.29
C GLN A 108 66.31 5.72 -39.69
N MET A 109 66.52 6.94 -39.21
CA MET A 109 65.66 8.09 -39.54
C MET A 109 65.76 8.47 -41.03
N LEU A 110 66.96 8.39 -41.60
CA LEU A 110 67.19 8.60 -43.03
C LEU A 110 66.45 7.55 -43.87
N ASN A 111 66.55 6.26 -43.51
CA ASN A 111 65.87 5.17 -44.21
C ASN A 111 64.36 5.39 -44.22
N ILE A 112 63.82 5.77 -43.07
CA ILE A 112 62.41 6.06 -42.94
C ILE A 112 62.05 7.19 -43.91
N LEU A 113 62.73 8.34 -43.86
CA LEU A 113 62.47 9.48 -44.75
C LEU A 113 62.49 9.11 -46.25
N LEU A 114 63.49 8.34 -46.67
CA LEU A 114 63.62 7.87 -48.05
C LEU A 114 62.48 6.92 -48.42
N LEU A 115 62.09 6.02 -47.52
CA LEU A 115 60.95 5.12 -47.74
C LEU A 115 59.62 5.87 -47.87
N LEU A 116 59.41 6.96 -47.12
CA LEU A 116 58.19 7.78 -47.27
C LEU A 116 58.13 8.35 -48.65
N LYS A 117 59.26 8.89 -49.11
CA LYS A 117 59.37 9.49 -50.42
C LYS A 117 59.19 8.45 -51.52
N LEU A 118 59.71 7.24 -51.32
CA LEU A 118 59.52 6.10 -52.20
C LEU A 118 58.03 5.76 -52.31
N ILE A 119 57.29 5.70 -51.19
CA ILE A 119 55.85 5.42 -51.19
C ILE A 119 55.07 6.54 -51.89
N GLU A 120 55.36 7.80 -51.56
CA GLU A 120 54.66 8.98 -52.08
C GLU A 120 54.90 9.21 -53.58
N ASN A 121 56.12 9.00 -54.08
CA ASN A 121 56.52 9.37 -55.43
C ASN A 121 57.09 8.17 -56.21
N ASN A 122 56.39 7.78 -57.27
CA ASN A 122 56.78 6.63 -58.09
C ASN A 122 58.08 6.87 -58.89
N HIS A 123 58.36 8.10 -59.32
CA HIS A 123 59.63 8.42 -60.00
C HIS A 123 60.82 8.29 -59.04
N PHE A 124 60.65 8.69 -57.78
CA PHE A 124 61.66 8.47 -56.75
C PHE A 124 61.87 6.97 -56.46
N ALA A 125 60.79 6.19 -56.42
CA ALA A 125 60.90 4.74 -56.31
C ALA A 125 61.67 4.13 -57.49
N GLY A 126 61.42 4.61 -58.71
CA GLY A 126 62.20 4.26 -59.89
C GLY A 126 63.69 4.60 -59.74
N PHE A 127 64.00 5.82 -59.30
CA PHE A 127 65.38 6.28 -59.03
C PHE A 127 66.13 5.36 -58.06
N LEU A 128 65.44 4.80 -57.06
CA LEU A 128 66.03 3.86 -56.11
C LEU A 128 66.18 2.41 -56.62
N GLY A 129 65.73 2.11 -57.85
CA GLY A 129 65.63 0.73 -58.35
C GLY A 129 64.50 -0.06 -57.68
N MET A 130 63.54 0.64 -57.07
CA MET A 130 62.45 0.07 -56.27
C MET A 130 61.10 -0.03 -57.02
N MET A 131 61.12 0.22 -58.32
CA MET A 131 59.95 0.19 -59.19
C MET A 131 60.35 -0.22 -60.61
N TYR A 132 59.47 -0.95 -61.29
CA TYR A 132 59.60 -1.30 -62.69
C TYR A 132 58.27 -1.13 -63.44
N ARG A 133 58.38 -0.71 -64.69
CA ARG A 133 57.26 -0.52 -65.61
C ARG A 133 57.30 -1.60 -66.68
N ASP A 134 56.36 -2.54 -66.62
CA ASP A 134 56.22 -3.59 -67.63
C ASP A 134 55.23 -3.15 -68.71
N THR A 135 55.76 -2.83 -69.91
CA THR A 135 55.00 -2.38 -71.09
C THR A 135 54.73 -3.49 -72.10
N ILE A 136 55.27 -4.69 -71.87
CA ILE A 136 55.17 -5.84 -72.77
C ILE A 136 53.88 -6.64 -72.51
N VAL A 137 53.24 -6.41 -71.37
CA VAL A 137 51.97 -7.04 -70.96
C VAL A 137 50.84 -6.80 -71.96
N GLN A 138 49.94 -7.77 -72.02
CA GLN A 138 48.74 -7.74 -72.87
C GLN A 138 47.48 -7.41 -72.03
N PRO A 139 46.57 -6.57 -72.52
CA PRO A 139 45.30 -6.26 -71.85
C PRO A 139 44.46 -7.53 -71.57
N GLY A 140 43.74 -7.55 -70.45
CA GLY A 140 42.85 -8.65 -70.04
C GLY A 140 43.54 -9.87 -69.42
N LYS A 141 44.86 -10.03 -69.58
CA LYS A 141 45.63 -11.12 -68.99
C LYS A 141 46.03 -10.88 -67.54
N GLN A 142 46.21 -11.97 -66.79
CA GLN A 142 46.63 -11.96 -65.40
C GLN A 142 48.13 -12.20 -65.26
N TYR A 143 48.78 -11.36 -64.45
CA TYR A 143 50.21 -11.46 -64.18
C TYR A 143 50.48 -11.41 -62.68
N THR A 144 51.53 -12.11 -62.25
CA THR A 144 52.16 -11.95 -60.94
C THR A 144 53.66 -11.74 -61.15
N TYR A 145 54.28 -11.00 -60.23
CA TYR A 145 55.67 -10.59 -60.31
C TYR A 145 56.45 -11.07 -59.10
N LYS A 146 57.72 -11.40 -59.32
CA LYS A 146 58.67 -11.77 -58.27
C LYS A 146 59.92 -10.89 -58.41
N ALA A 147 60.25 -10.17 -57.34
CA ALA A 147 61.46 -9.37 -57.24
C ALA A 147 62.51 -10.11 -56.41
N VAL A 148 63.74 -10.23 -56.91
CA VAL A 148 64.84 -10.96 -56.26
C VAL A 148 66.08 -10.06 -56.17
N PRO A 149 66.72 -9.90 -55.00
CA PRO A 149 67.99 -9.19 -54.88
C PRO A 149 69.09 -9.87 -55.70
N ALA A 150 69.90 -9.11 -56.43
CA ALA A 150 70.84 -9.67 -57.40
C ALA A 150 71.97 -10.56 -56.82
N TRP A 151 72.16 -10.60 -55.50
CA TRP A 151 73.28 -11.29 -54.82
C TRP A 151 72.89 -12.34 -53.79
N LYS A 152 71.58 -12.57 -53.57
CA LYS A 152 71.10 -13.49 -52.53
C LYS A 152 70.05 -14.42 -53.13
N ASP A 153 70.10 -15.68 -52.69
CA ASP A 153 69.16 -16.72 -53.10
C ASP A 153 67.70 -16.37 -52.74
N SER A 154 66.74 -17.05 -53.36
CA SER A 154 65.29 -16.76 -53.42
C SER A 154 64.57 -16.50 -52.08
N ALA A 155 65.24 -16.69 -50.94
CA ALA A 155 64.72 -16.50 -49.58
C ALA A 155 64.28 -15.05 -49.26
N LEU A 156 64.84 -14.03 -49.92
CA LEU A 156 64.40 -12.63 -49.81
C LEU A 156 63.48 -12.18 -50.94
N ALA A 157 63.01 -13.09 -51.80
CA ALA A 157 62.16 -12.73 -52.93
C ALA A 157 60.82 -12.16 -52.47
N GLY A 158 60.41 -11.05 -53.07
CA GLY A 158 59.10 -10.44 -52.86
C GLY A 158 58.15 -10.80 -53.99
N TYR A 159 56.97 -11.31 -53.64
CA TYR A 159 55.92 -11.66 -54.60
C TYR A 159 54.83 -10.58 -54.60
N SER A 160 54.31 -10.26 -55.78
CA SER A 160 53.17 -9.35 -55.92
C SER A 160 51.84 -10.09 -55.83
N ASP A 161 50.78 -9.35 -55.53
CA ASP A 161 49.42 -9.84 -55.80
C ASP A 161 49.23 -10.06 -57.30
N THR A 162 48.23 -10.85 -57.67
CA THR A 162 47.79 -11.00 -59.06
C THR A 162 47.13 -9.72 -59.55
N VAL A 163 47.45 -9.29 -60.77
CA VAL A 163 46.85 -8.11 -61.40
C VAL A 163 46.36 -8.43 -62.81
N ILE A 164 45.19 -7.93 -63.17
CA ILE A 164 44.66 -8.00 -64.54
C ILE A 164 45.05 -6.73 -65.29
N CYS A 165 45.82 -6.86 -66.37
CA CYS A 165 46.23 -5.72 -67.19
C CYS A 165 45.01 -5.03 -67.84
N GLY A 166 44.93 -3.70 -67.77
CA GLY A 166 43.90 -2.89 -68.40
C GLY A 166 42.54 -2.84 -67.68
N LYS A 167 42.38 -3.46 -66.49
CA LYS A 167 41.15 -3.37 -65.68
C LYS A 167 41.35 -2.59 -64.38
N ASP A 168 40.25 -2.06 -63.84
CA ASP A 168 40.23 -1.61 -62.45
C ASP A 168 40.29 -2.85 -61.54
N ASN A 169 41.36 -2.95 -60.76
CA ASN A 169 41.63 -4.07 -59.86
C ASN A 169 41.36 -3.70 -58.40
N LYS A 170 40.60 -2.63 -58.13
CA LYS A 170 40.18 -2.28 -56.77
C LYS A 170 39.41 -3.43 -56.14
N GLN A 171 39.90 -3.92 -55.00
CA GLN A 171 39.25 -4.97 -54.23
C GLN A 171 38.07 -4.39 -53.44
N ARG A 172 36.95 -5.12 -53.35
CA ARG A 172 35.87 -4.75 -52.44
C ARG A 172 36.22 -5.16 -51.02
N LEU A 173 36.08 -4.23 -50.08
CA LEU A 173 36.28 -4.48 -48.66
C LEU A 173 34.94 -4.28 -47.94
N GLU A 174 34.45 -5.34 -47.32
CA GLU A 174 33.16 -5.33 -46.59
C GLU A 174 33.31 -5.64 -45.11
N GLU A 175 34.39 -6.31 -44.71
CA GLU A 175 34.61 -6.73 -43.32
C GLU A 175 35.02 -5.57 -42.40
N ASP A 176 34.49 -5.59 -41.17
CA ASP A 176 34.87 -4.70 -40.06
C ASP A 176 34.75 -3.19 -40.35
N VAL A 177 33.82 -2.79 -41.22
CA VAL A 177 33.44 -1.38 -41.47
C VAL A 177 32.02 -1.15 -40.96
N TRP A 178 31.80 -0.07 -40.21
CA TRP A 178 30.45 0.36 -39.84
C TRP A 178 30.29 1.87 -39.89
N PHE A 179 29.04 2.28 -40.10
CA PHE A 179 28.61 3.67 -40.06
C PHE A 179 27.46 3.78 -39.06
N LYS A 180 27.62 4.59 -38.01
CA LYS A 180 26.60 4.81 -36.98
C LYS A 180 26.12 6.25 -37.02
N PRO A 181 24.80 6.50 -37.07
CA PRO A 181 24.27 7.85 -37.01
C PRO A 181 24.51 8.46 -35.63
N GLY A 182 24.92 9.73 -35.61
CA GLY A 182 25.02 10.57 -34.42
C GLY A 182 24.16 11.83 -34.56
N ASP A 183 24.27 12.73 -33.59
CA ASP A 183 23.62 14.04 -33.66
C ASP A 183 24.38 14.96 -34.61
N SER A 184 23.71 15.39 -35.68
CA SER A 184 24.29 16.15 -36.79
C SER A 184 25.61 15.56 -37.30
N SER A 185 25.76 14.24 -37.20
CA SER A 185 27.02 13.56 -37.47
C SER A 185 26.86 12.10 -37.87
N CYS A 186 27.93 11.54 -38.45
CA CYS A 186 28.06 10.14 -38.77
C CYS A 186 29.39 9.64 -38.21
N PHE A 187 29.34 8.64 -37.34
CA PHE A 187 30.50 7.93 -36.81
C PHE A 187 30.88 6.80 -37.76
N ILE A 188 32.15 6.77 -38.14
CA ILE A 188 32.66 5.83 -39.13
C ILE A 188 33.79 5.04 -38.49
N HIS A 189 33.74 3.72 -38.67
CA HIS A 189 34.79 2.80 -38.23
C HIS A 189 35.24 1.92 -39.39
N TRP A 190 36.50 1.53 -39.32
CA TRP A 190 37.07 0.44 -40.09
C TRP A 190 38.19 -0.20 -39.27
N LYS A 191 38.43 -1.49 -39.46
CA LYS A 191 39.59 -2.15 -38.85
C LYS A 191 40.90 -1.72 -39.52
N PRO A 192 41.89 -1.23 -38.76
CA PRO A 192 43.20 -0.92 -39.31
C PRO A 192 43.93 -2.16 -39.81
N ASP A 193 44.40 -2.12 -41.06
CA ASP A 193 45.30 -3.13 -41.62
C ASP A 193 46.48 -2.45 -42.33
N PRO A 194 47.55 -2.09 -41.57
CA PRO A 194 48.74 -1.42 -42.10
C PRO A 194 49.46 -2.19 -43.21
N MET A 195 49.18 -3.50 -43.34
CA MET A 195 49.78 -4.35 -44.37
C MET A 195 49.09 -4.17 -45.73
N LYS A 196 47.83 -3.76 -45.75
CA LYS A 196 47.02 -3.59 -46.96
C LYS A 196 46.89 -2.13 -47.38
N PHE A 197 46.72 -1.21 -46.42
CA PHE A 197 46.52 0.20 -46.69
C PHE A 197 47.09 1.08 -45.58
N TYR A 198 47.46 2.31 -45.91
CA TYR A 198 48.01 3.27 -44.93
C TYR A 198 47.05 4.39 -44.54
N GLY A 199 45.95 4.58 -45.28
CA GLY A 199 45.00 5.63 -44.99
C GLY A 199 43.66 5.44 -45.70
N VAL A 200 42.66 6.18 -45.26
CA VAL A 200 41.27 6.03 -45.74
C VAL A 200 40.71 7.36 -46.21
N ASN A 201 40.25 7.40 -47.45
CA ASN A 201 39.42 8.47 -47.98
C ASN A 201 37.95 8.18 -47.65
N ILE A 202 37.24 9.19 -47.18
CA ILE A 202 35.81 9.10 -46.90
C ILE A 202 35.09 9.85 -48.01
N TYR A 203 34.17 9.15 -48.65
CA TYR A 203 33.29 9.69 -49.68
C TYR A 203 31.87 9.74 -49.13
N ARG A 204 31.19 10.85 -49.43
CA ARG A 204 29.80 11.07 -49.06
C ARG A 204 29.04 11.62 -50.26
N ARG A 205 27.78 11.23 -50.39
CA ARG A 205 26.80 11.99 -51.16
C ARG A 205 25.54 12.29 -50.39
N ASP A 206 24.90 13.38 -50.80
CA ASP A 206 23.80 14.00 -50.07
C ASP A 206 22.41 13.54 -50.59
N SER A 207 22.35 12.72 -51.64
CA SER A 207 21.12 12.11 -52.20
C SER A 207 21.44 10.86 -53.03
N ALA A 208 20.44 9.98 -53.22
CA ALA A 208 20.55 8.87 -54.16
C ALA A 208 20.66 9.44 -55.59
N GLY A 209 21.62 8.95 -56.38
CA GLY A 209 21.98 9.52 -57.69
C GLY A 209 22.88 10.77 -57.65
N GLY A 210 23.07 11.42 -56.49
CA GLY A 210 23.85 12.66 -56.38
C GLY A 210 25.38 12.51 -56.54
N GLU A 211 26.06 13.66 -56.69
CA GLU A 211 27.52 13.76 -56.82
C GLU A 211 28.25 13.22 -55.58
N ILE A 212 29.29 12.42 -55.82
CA ILE A 212 30.17 11.88 -54.78
C ILE A 212 31.19 12.94 -54.39
N LYS A 213 31.18 13.36 -53.12
CA LYS A 213 32.13 14.32 -52.57
C LYS A 213 33.09 13.64 -51.61
N LYS A 214 34.37 13.98 -51.72
CA LYS A 214 35.38 13.57 -50.74
C LYS A 214 35.27 14.45 -49.50
N VAL A 215 35.03 13.84 -48.34
CA VAL A 215 34.77 14.53 -47.07
C VAL A 215 36.07 15.00 -46.42
N ASN A 216 37.09 14.14 -46.41
CA ASN A 216 38.37 14.46 -45.80
C ASN A 216 39.34 15.05 -46.82
N ARG A 217 40.03 16.14 -46.45
CA ARG A 217 41.05 16.78 -47.31
C ARG A 217 42.26 15.87 -47.55
N GLN A 218 42.64 15.07 -46.56
CA GLN A 218 43.72 14.09 -46.61
C GLN A 218 43.22 12.75 -46.09
N PRO A 219 43.73 11.61 -46.61
CA PRO A 219 43.40 10.29 -46.09
C PRO A 219 43.54 10.23 -44.57
N VAL A 220 42.55 9.67 -43.87
CA VAL A 220 42.63 9.44 -42.43
C VAL A 220 43.65 8.33 -42.19
N ILE A 221 44.77 8.67 -41.57
CA ILE A 221 45.86 7.75 -41.25
C ILE A 221 45.59 7.14 -39.89
N LEU A 222 45.85 5.84 -39.75
CA LEU A 222 45.65 5.09 -38.52
C LEU A 222 46.95 5.06 -37.71
N LEU A 223 46.90 5.54 -36.47
CA LEU A 223 47.91 5.30 -35.45
C LEU A 223 47.23 4.46 -34.37
N GLN A 224 47.57 3.18 -34.25
CA GLN A 224 47.28 2.45 -33.01
C GLN A 224 48.53 2.54 -32.13
N PRO A 225 48.48 3.20 -30.96
CA PRO A 225 49.55 3.07 -29.97
C PRO A 225 49.78 1.59 -29.67
N GLN A 226 51.03 1.14 -29.51
CA GLN A 226 51.32 -0.29 -29.25
C GLN A 226 50.57 -0.84 -28.02
N GLU A 227 50.19 0.03 -27.08
CA GLU A 227 49.45 -0.33 -25.86
C GLU A 227 47.93 -0.36 -26.01
N LYS A 228 47.35 0.30 -27.03
CA LYS A 228 45.89 0.36 -27.20
C LYS A 228 45.43 -0.84 -28.01
N LYS A 229 44.90 -1.87 -27.34
CA LYS A 229 44.21 -2.99 -28.00
C LYS A 229 43.14 -2.44 -28.95
N TYR A 230 43.09 -2.98 -30.16
CA TYR A 230 42.03 -2.68 -31.12
C TYR A 230 40.66 -2.87 -30.47
N ASN A 231 39.80 -1.85 -30.62
CA ASN A 231 38.41 -1.91 -30.19
C ASN A 231 37.50 -1.73 -31.41
N PRO A 232 36.68 -2.73 -31.77
CA PRO A 232 35.76 -2.63 -32.90
C PRO A 232 34.67 -1.57 -32.68
N ASN A 233 34.51 -1.04 -31.47
CA ASN A 233 33.55 0.03 -31.17
C ASN A 233 34.14 1.44 -31.22
N ASP A 234 35.46 1.59 -31.41
CA ASP A 234 36.07 2.93 -31.47
C ASP A 234 35.70 3.64 -32.77
N THR A 235 35.33 4.92 -32.70
CA THR A 235 35.13 5.72 -33.91
C THR A 235 36.49 6.07 -34.55
N CYS A 236 36.68 5.78 -35.84
CA CYS A 236 37.88 6.16 -36.58
C CYS A 236 37.77 7.56 -37.21
N TYR A 237 36.57 7.95 -37.63
CA TYR A 237 36.29 9.27 -38.18
C TYR A 237 34.87 9.73 -37.84
N THR A 238 34.68 11.04 -37.70
CA THR A 238 33.36 11.63 -37.52
C THR A 238 33.13 12.68 -38.61
N ASP A 239 32.14 12.43 -39.47
CA ASP A 239 31.61 13.47 -40.32
C ASP A 239 30.63 14.33 -39.50
N LYS A 240 30.80 15.65 -39.51
CA LYS A 240 30.07 16.60 -38.66
C LYS A 240 29.29 17.59 -39.52
N LYS A 241 28.37 18.34 -38.90
CA LYS A 241 27.53 19.36 -39.56
C LYS A 241 26.60 18.75 -40.62
N LEU A 242 26.03 17.59 -40.30
CA LEU A 242 25.00 16.94 -41.09
C LEU A 242 23.61 17.41 -40.63
N ASN A 243 22.65 17.33 -41.55
CA ASN A 243 21.26 17.65 -41.23
C ASN A 243 20.57 16.39 -40.71
N ASN A 244 20.05 16.44 -39.49
CA ASN A 244 19.27 15.35 -38.90
C ASN A 244 18.02 15.05 -39.76
N GLY A 245 17.69 13.78 -39.91
CA GLY A 245 16.59 13.30 -40.75
C GLY A 245 16.90 13.21 -42.26
N LYS A 246 18.02 13.78 -42.74
CA LYS A 246 18.46 13.62 -44.13
C LYS A 246 19.30 12.35 -44.30
N THR A 247 19.04 11.57 -45.34
CA THR A 247 19.83 10.36 -45.66
C THR A 247 21.09 10.74 -46.45
N TYR A 248 22.24 10.29 -45.96
CA TYR A 248 23.55 10.42 -46.61
C TYR A 248 24.07 9.04 -46.96
N PHE A 249 24.81 8.92 -48.06
CA PHE A 249 25.42 7.67 -48.49
C PHE A 249 26.94 7.78 -48.36
N TYR A 250 27.56 6.84 -47.66
CA TYR A 250 29.00 6.82 -47.40
C TYR A 250 29.69 5.64 -48.06
N SER A 251 30.90 5.86 -48.57
CA SER A 251 31.82 4.79 -48.96
C SER A 251 33.26 5.18 -48.57
N LEU A 252 34.11 4.18 -48.36
CA LEU A 252 35.51 4.37 -48.00
C LEU A 252 36.42 3.90 -49.14
N GLY A 253 37.44 4.69 -49.46
CA GLY A 253 38.52 4.33 -50.37
C GLY A 253 39.82 4.14 -49.59
N PHE A 254 40.41 2.94 -49.66
CA PHE A 254 41.62 2.60 -48.90
C PHE A 254 42.87 2.78 -49.74
N MET A 255 43.77 3.62 -49.25
CA MET A 255 44.99 4.05 -49.93
C MET A 255 46.11 3.02 -49.77
N GLY A 256 46.58 2.50 -50.90
CA GLY A 256 47.71 1.58 -50.99
C GLY A 256 49.04 2.25 -51.31
N PHE A 257 50.13 1.49 -51.30
CA PHE A 257 51.52 1.96 -51.36
C PHE A 257 51.96 2.73 -52.64
N PHE A 258 51.10 2.83 -53.65
CA PHE A 258 51.33 3.69 -54.82
C PHE A 258 50.59 5.03 -54.73
N ASN A 259 50.08 5.40 -53.55
CA ASN A 259 49.24 6.58 -53.34
C ASN A 259 47.98 6.56 -54.23
N ASN A 260 47.43 5.36 -54.43
CA ASN A 260 46.20 5.08 -55.16
C ASN A 260 45.23 4.31 -54.27
N GLU A 261 43.95 4.30 -54.62
CA GLU A 261 42.98 3.46 -53.93
C GLU A 261 43.06 2.03 -54.47
N LEU A 262 43.39 1.09 -53.59
CA LEU A 262 43.46 -0.34 -53.92
C LEU A 262 42.21 -1.10 -53.46
N MET A 263 41.49 -0.58 -52.48
CA MET A 263 40.24 -1.18 -52.01
C MET A 263 39.16 -0.12 -51.82
N GLN A 264 37.89 -0.52 -51.94
CA GLN A 264 36.75 0.37 -51.69
C GLN A 264 35.59 -0.40 -51.06
N THR A 265 34.83 0.24 -50.17
CA THR A 265 33.57 -0.33 -49.62
C THR A 265 32.40 -0.12 -50.57
N ASN A 266 31.31 -0.86 -50.36
CA ASN A 266 30.02 -0.50 -50.92
C ASN A 266 29.48 0.79 -50.26
N GLU A 267 28.50 1.43 -50.91
CA GLU A 267 27.80 2.58 -50.33
C GLU A 267 26.86 2.10 -49.20
N THR A 268 26.89 2.79 -48.06
CA THR A 268 25.98 2.57 -46.94
C THR A 268 25.15 3.81 -46.68
N ALA A 269 23.83 3.66 -46.59
CA ALA A 269 22.91 4.74 -46.25
C ALA A 269 22.87 4.97 -44.74
N VAL A 270 23.01 6.23 -44.32
CA VAL A 270 23.00 6.66 -42.91
C VAL A 270 22.12 7.89 -42.78
N GLN A 271 21.24 7.87 -41.79
CA GLN A 271 20.38 9.00 -41.46
C GLN A 271 20.71 9.49 -40.06
N PRO A 272 21.44 10.62 -39.92
CA PRO A 272 21.67 11.27 -38.63
C PRO A 272 20.36 11.58 -37.93
N LYS A 273 20.35 11.49 -36.61
CA LYS A 273 19.16 11.67 -35.78
C LYS A 273 19.46 12.72 -34.73
N ASP A 274 18.45 13.52 -34.42
CA ASP A 274 18.54 14.45 -33.31
C ASP A 274 18.51 13.69 -32.00
N PHE A 275 19.57 13.86 -31.20
CA PHE A 275 19.67 13.31 -29.86
C PHE A 275 19.85 14.42 -28.81
N THR A 276 19.82 15.69 -29.23
CA THR A 276 19.94 16.83 -28.31
C THR A 276 18.59 17.07 -27.66
N PRO A 277 18.47 16.89 -26.34
CA PRO A 277 17.24 17.24 -25.65
C PRO A 277 16.95 18.75 -25.72
N PRO A 278 15.67 19.14 -25.67
CA PRO A 278 15.30 20.55 -25.56
C PRO A 278 15.88 21.19 -24.29
N LEU A 279 15.85 22.53 -24.24
CA LEU A 279 16.32 23.28 -23.08
C LEU A 279 15.61 22.78 -21.81
N ARG A 280 16.32 22.70 -20.69
CA ARG A 280 15.70 22.26 -19.43
C ARG A 280 14.75 23.36 -18.90
N PRO A 281 13.47 23.08 -18.65
CA PRO A 281 12.58 24.03 -17.98
C PRO A 281 12.99 24.30 -16.52
N LEU A 282 12.56 25.41 -15.96
CA LEU A 282 12.68 25.67 -14.52
C LEU A 282 11.64 24.85 -13.72
N PRO A 283 11.94 24.48 -12.47
CA PRO A 283 11.01 23.72 -11.65
C PRO A 283 9.75 24.56 -11.33
N PRO A 284 8.56 23.95 -11.32
CA PRO A 284 7.35 24.65 -10.90
C PRO A 284 7.46 24.99 -9.42
N GLN A 285 6.99 26.16 -9.00
CA GLN A 285 7.03 26.58 -7.59
C GLN A 285 5.64 26.35 -6.95
N PRO A 286 5.45 25.27 -6.16
CA PRO A 286 4.18 24.95 -5.55
C PRO A 286 3.93 25.78 -4.28
N VAL A 287 2.70 26.27 -4.11
CA VAL A 287 2.22 26.94 -2.89
C VAL A 287 0.84 26.39 -2.53
N ILE A 288 0.63 26.04 -1.26
CA ILE A 288 -0.66 25.50 -0.79
C ILE A 288 -1.65 26.62 -0.53
N LYS A 289 -2.87 26.46 -1.04
CA LYS A 289 -4.03 27.28 -0.68
C LYS A 289 -5.25 26.38 -0.47
N HIS A 290 -5.57 26.10 0.79
CA HIS A 290 -6.56 25.08 1.20
C HIS A 290 -6.23 23.71 0.60
N ASN A 291 -7.14 23.11 -0.18
CA ASN A 291 -6.94 21.83 -0.86
C ASN A 291 -6.33 21.95 -2.28
N ASN A 292 -5.74 23.10 -2.62
CA ASN A 292 -5.17 23.35 -3.94
C ASN A 292 -3.69 23.65 -3.85
N VAL A 293 -2.93 23.10 -4.78
CA VAL A 293 -1.54 23.47 -5.03
C VAL A 293 -1.54 24.45 -6.20
N LEU A 294 -1.13 25.68 -5.93
CA LEU A 294 -0.88 26.69 -6.96
C LEU A 294 0.58 26.56 -7.42
N LEU A 295 0.78 26.32 -8.72
CA LEU A 295 2.07 26.06 -9.33
C LEU A 295 2.46 27.27 -10.18
N SER A 296 3.39 28.08 -9.69
CA SER A 296 3.97 29.17 -10.48
C SER A 296 4.96 28.58 -11.48
N LEU A 297 4.78 28.92 -12.76
CA LEU A 297 5.62 28.48 -13.86
C LEU A 297 6.30 29.68 -14.50
N ASP A 298 7.62 29.62 -14.60
CA ASP A 298 8.41 30.66 -15.26
C ASP A 298 8.31 30.54 -16.79
N LYS A 299 8.45 31.69 -17.46
CA LYS A 299 8.48 31.76 -18.93
C LYS A 299 9.47 30.77 -19.56
N TYR A 300 9.08 30.19 -20.69
CA TYR A 300 9.89 29.22 -21.44
C TYR A 300 9.70 29.37 -22.95
N ASN A 301 10.78 29.69 -23.68
CA ASN A 301 10.75 30.08 -25.09
C ASN A 301 11.71 29.28 -26.00
N ASP A 302 12.04 28.04 -25.64
CA ASP A 302 12.90 27.21 -26.48
C ASP A 302 12.13 26.66 -27.68
N THR A 303 12.54 27.09 -28.89
CA THR A 303 11.90 26.73 -30.15
C THR A 303 12.15 25.29 -30.60
N SER A 304 13.08 24.58 -29.94
CA SER A 304 13.28 23.14 -30.17
C SER A 304 12.20 22.28 -29.49
N SER A 305 11.54 22.81 -28.47
CA SER A 305 10.43 22.15 -27.77
C SER A 305 9.10 22.31 -28.52
N ILE A 306 8.28 21.26 -28.56
CA ILE A 306 6.92 21.30 -29.15
C ILE A 306 5.83 21.60 -28.12
N TYR A 307 5.96 21.07 -26.91
CA TYR A 307 5.09 21.30 -25.77
C TYR A 307 5.82 20.96 -24.48
N LEU A 308 5.31 21.45 -23.36
CA LEU A 308 5.73 21.03 -22.03
C LEU A 308 4.63 20.21 -21.36
N SER A 309 5.01 19.33 -20.45
CA SER A 309 4.08 18.59 -19.59
C SER A 309 4.39 18.91 -18.14
N LEU A 310 3.43 19.47 -17.41
CA LEU A 310 3.48 19.53 -15.96
C LEU A 310 3.17 18.13 -15.44
N LEU A 311 4.13 17.53 -14.73
CA LEU A 311 4.03 16.19 -14.19
C LEU A 311 3.91 16.22 -12.67
N ARG A 312 3.14 15.28 -12.11
CA ARG A 312 2.98 15.04 -10.68
C ARG A 312 3.16 13.58 -10.32
N SER A 313 3.86 13.30 -9.22
CA SER A 313 3.98 11.98 -8.62
C SER A 313 3.85 12.01 -7.09
N ARG A 314 3.62 10.85 -6.47
CA ARG A 314 3.77 10.60 -5.03
C ARG A 314 5.14 10.02 -4.67
N ASN A 315 5.92 9.64 -5.66
CA ASN A 315 7.30 9.16 -5.49
C ASN A 315 8.25 10.11 -6.20
N TYR A 316 9.39 10.36 -5.57
CA TYR A 316 10.40 11.27 -6.10
C TYR A 316 10.97 10.81 -7.47
N ASP A 317 11.19 9.51 -7.69
CA ASP A 317 11.87 9.02 -8.90
C ASP A 317 10.93 8.55 -10.02
N THR A 318 9.73 8.04 -9.68
CA THR A 318 8.88 7.27 -10.59
C THR A 318 7.40 7.60 -10.41
N GLY A 319 6.52 7.11 -11.29
CA GLY A 319 5.07 7.27 -11.14
C GLY A 319 4.49 8.63 -11.54
N TYR A 320 5.26 9.43 -12.29
CA TYR A 320 4.81 10.73 -12.79
C TYR A 320 3.64 10.61 -13.78
N THR A 321 2.58 11.36 -13.49
CA THR A 321 1.40 11.52 -14.34
C THR A 321 1.27 12.95 -14.80
N ALA A 322 0.74 13.19 -16.01
CA ALA A 322 0.55 14.54 -16.52
C ALA A 322 -0.64 15.22 -15.82
N VAL A 323 -0.40 16.41 -15.26
CA VAL A 323 -1.42 17.30 -14.70
C VAL A 323 -1.96 18.24 -15.77
N ALA A 324 -1.06 18.77 -16.61
CA ALA A 324 -1.42 19.68 -17.70
C ALA A 324 -0.41 19.60 -18.85
N ALA A 325 -0.90 19.76 -20.07
CA ALA A 325 -0.08 20.03 -21.25
C ALA A 325 0.00 21.54 -21.48
N LEU A 326 1.21 22.06 -21.69
CA LEU A 326 1.48 23.48 -21.79
C LEU A 326 2.05 23.83 -23.18
N PRO A 327 1.61 24.94 -23.78
CA PRO A 327 2.13 25.38 -25.05
C PRO A 327 3.56 25.91 -24.92
N VAL A 328 4.26 25.96 -26.06
CA VAL A 328 5.53 26.68 -26.22
C VAL A 328 5.32 27.72 -27.32
N PRO A 329 5.62 29.02 -27.09
CA PRO A 329 6.18 29.60 -25.87
C PRO A 329 5.22 29.60 -24.68
N LEU A 330 5.75 29.40 -23.47
CA LEU A 330 5.02 29.50 -22.20
C LEU A 330 5.29 30.89 -21.58
N PRO A 331 4.27 31.73 -21.32
CA PRO A 331 4.42 32.93 -20.50
C PRO A 331 4.42 32.59 -19.00
N ASP A 332 4.79 33.54 -18.15
CA ASP A 332 4.65 33.38 -16.69
C ASP A 332 3.18 33.07 -16.34
N THR A 333 2.94 31.89 -15.75
CA THR A 333 1.59 31.33 -15.58
C THR A 333 1.47 30.66 -14.23
N ILE A 334 0.30 30.77 -13.60
CA ILE A 334 -0.03 30.01 -12.38
C ILE A 334 -1.08 28.96 -12.75
N LEU A 335 -0.77 27.70 -12.46
CA LEU A 335 -1.73 26.60 -12.59
C LEU A 335 -2.27 26.17 -11.24
N ARG A 336 -3.50 25.68 -11.26
CA ARG A 336 -4.16 25.13 -10.08
C ARG A 336 -4.29 23.62 -10.23
N ASP A 337 -3.74 22.89 -9.25
CA ASP A 337 -3.96 21.45 -9.10
C ASP A 337 -4.79 21.20 -7.83
N THR A 338 -5.95 20.55 -7.99
CA THR A 338 -6.87 20.27 -6.87
C THR A 338 -6.57 18.89 -6.30
N ILE A 339 -6.23 18.83 -5.03
CA ILE A 339 -5.75 17.61 -4.38
C ILE A 339 -6.91 16.96 -3.63
N ILE A 340 -7.27 15.76 -4.07
CA ILE A 340 -8.32 14.93 -3.43
C ILE A 340 -7.72 14.09 -2.31
N ASN A 341 -6.54 13.53 -2.54
CA ASN A 341 -5.84 12.68 -1.58
C ASN A 341 -4.59 13.44 -1.09
N PRO A 342 -4.55 13.89 0.16
CA PRO A 342 -3.44 14.65 0.72
C PRO A 342 -2.14 13.83 0.82
N GLY A 343 -1.10 14.45 1.37
CA GLY A 343 0.25 13.92 1.50
C GLY A 343 1.26 14.60 0.57
N THR A 344 2.46 14.02 0.53
CA THR A 344 3.57 14.60 -0.21
C THR A 344 3.43 14.38 -1.71
N LEU A 345 3.55 15.47 -2.48
CA LEU A 345 3.46 15.50 -3.93
C LEU A 345 4.75 16.08 -4.52
N TYR A 346 5.19 15.49 -5.62
CA TYR A 346 6.38 15.87 -6.36
C TYR A 346 5.99 16.39 -7.74
N TYR A 347 6.41 17.60 -8.08
CA TYR A 347 6.14 18.25 -9.36
C TYR A 347 7.42 18.49 -10.15
N CYS A 348 7.34 18.29 -11.46
CA CYS A 348 8.37 18.72 -12.40
C CYS A 348 7.73 19.04 -13.76
N ILE A 349 8.50 19.67 -14.64
CA ILE A 349 8.09 20.00 -16.00
C ILE A 349 8.99 19.22 -16.96
N GLU A 350 8.38 18.47 -17.88
CA GLU A 350 9.07 17.78 -18.96
C GLU A 350 8.89 18.56 -20.27
N ALA A 351 10.00 18.97 -20.90
CA ALA A 351 10.01 19.47 -22.26
C ALA A 351 10.25 18.30 -23.22
N LYS A 352 9.57 18.34 -24.37
CA LYS A 352 9.71 17.35 -25.44
C LYS A 352 9.87 18.04 -26.79
N ASP A 353 10.76 17.54 -27.64
CA ASP A 353 10.95 18.01 -29.01
C ASP A 353 10.15 17.18 -30.05
N LYS A 354 10.33 17.48 -31.34
CA LYS A 354 9.69 16.75 -32.45
C LYS A 354 10.21 15.32 -32.62
N GLN A 355 11.44 15.04 -32.21
CA GLN A 355 12.10 13.74 -32.35
C GLN A 355 11.87 12.83 -31.14
N GLY A 356 11.25 13.36 -30.07
CA GLY A 356 10.92 12.66 -28.85
C GLY A 356 12.00 12.75 -27.77
N ASN A 357 13.04 13.56 -27.94
CA ASN A 357 14.01 13.83 -26.88
C ASN A 357 13.34 14.65 -25.78
N ARG A 358 13.78 14.41 -24.54
CA ARG A 358 13.13 14.95 -23.34
C ARG A 358 14.13 15.55 -22.39
N SER A 359 13.76 16.66 -21.78
CA SER A 359 14.48 17.23 -20.64
C SER A 359 13.49 17.51 -19.51
N ARG A 360 13.91 17.28 -18.27
CA ARG A 360 13.07 17.51 -17.09
C ARG A 360 13.70 18.58 -16.21
N SER A 361 12.85 19.46 -15.68
CA SER A 361 13.24 20.38 -14.62
C SER A 361 13.63 19.63 -13.34
N ALA A 362 14.19 20.37 -12.37
CA ALA A 362 14.34 19.82 -11.02
C ALA A 362 12.98 19.46 -10.42
N VAL A 363 12.97 18.51 -9.50
CA VAL A 363 11.75 18.09 -8.81
C VAL A 363 11.55 18.98 -7.59
N ASN A 364 10.37 19.59 -7.48
CA ASN A 364 9.94 20.30 -6.28
C ASN A 364 8.90 19.46 -5.53
N ALA A 365 9.04 19.38 -4.22
CA ALA A 365 8.12 18.66 -3.34
C ALA A 365 7.25 19.63 -2.56
N ILE A 366 6.02 19.22 -2.27
CA ILE A 366 5.13 19.94 -1.35
C ILE A 366 4.29 18.94 -0.56
N ASP A 367 4.14 19.19 0.74
CA ASP A 367 3.37 18.31 1.62
C ASP A 367 2.01 18.92 1.90
N VAL A 368 0.96 18.28 1.37
CA VAL A 368 -0.42 18.78 1.48
C VAL A 368 -1.06 18.11 2.69
N ALA A 369 -1.37 18.89 3.73
CA ALA A 369 -2.04 18.38 4.92
C ALA A 369 -3.46 17.88 4.60
N ASP A 370 -3.88 16.82 5.30
CA ASP A 370 -5.28 16.38 5.27
C ASP A 370 -6.15 17.31 6.10
N ILE A 371 -7.22 17.81 5.50
CA ILE A 371 -8.19 18.70 6.13
C ILE A 371 -9.62 18.14 6.05
N PHE A 372 -9.80 16.93 5.52
CA PHE A 372 -11.10 16.34 5.28
C PHE A 372 -11.45 15.35 6.37
N ALA A 373 -12.25 15.79 7.34
CA ALA A 373 -12.71 14.91 8.41
C ALA A 373 -13.52 13.70 7.88
N PRO A 374 -13.46 12.55 8.58
CA PRO A 374 -14.24 11.37 8.24
C PRO A 374 -15.76 11.61 8.24
N PRO A 375 -16.53 10.75 7.56
CA PRO A 375 -17.99 10.72 7.69
C PRO A 375 -18.45 10.56 9.14
N VAL A 376 -19.61 11.14 9.46
CA VAL A 376 -20.21 11.04 10.79
C VAL A 376 -20.64 9.59 11.06
N PRO A 377 -20.20 8.97 12.18
CA PRO A 377 -20.63 7.62 12.53
C PRO A 377 -22.12 7.55 12.90
N VAL A 378 -22.73 6.37 12.72
CA VAL A 378 -24.15 6.13 13.04
C VAL A 378 -24.28 5.02 14.07
N ILE A 379 -24.75 5.37 15.27
CA ILE A 379 -25.00 4.39 16.35
C ILE A 379 -26.26 3.58 16.01
N ILE A 380 -26.18 2.26 16.10
CA ILE A 380 -27.27 1.33 15.78
C ILE A 380 -27.91 0.69 17.01
N ASN A 381 -27.16 0.47 18.09
CA ASN A 381 -27.72 -0.06 19.35
C ASN A 381 -27.08 0.59 20.58
N CYS A 382 -27.87 0.75 21.64
CA CYS A 382 -27.47 1.03 23.02
C CYS A 382 -28.19 0.01 23.90
N ILE A 383 -27.47 -1.01 24.36
CA ILE A 383 -28.03 -2.09 25.17
C ILE A 383 -27.46 -1.94 26.58
N ALA A 384 -28.34 -1.76 27.56
CA ALA A 384 -27.96 -1.71 28.97
C ALA A 384 -28.21 -3.07 29.63
N ASP A 385 -27.28 -3.46 30.49
CA ASP A 385 -27.28 -4.66 31.31
C ASP A 385 -26.78 -4.30 32.73
N THR A 386 -26.85 -5.23 33.68
CA THR A 386 -26.41 -5.02 35.05
C THR A 386 -24.90 -4.76 35.10
N GLY A 387 -24.52 -3.51 35.40
CA GLY A 387 -23.13 -3.05 35.48
C GLY A 387 -22.45 -2.80 34.13
N LYS A 388 -23.18 -2.80 33.02
CA LYS A 388 -22.58 -2.66 31.68
C LYS A 388 -23.53 -2.02 30.68
N ILE A 389 -23.04 -1.09 29.88
CA ILE A 389 -23.72 -0.59 28.68
C ILE A 389 -22.87 -0.91 27.46
N THR A 390 -23.48 -1.55 26.46
CA THR A 390 -22.83 -1.83 25.18
C THR A 390 -23.46 -0.98 24.09
N ILE A 391 -22.65 -0.14 23.45
CA ILE A 391 -23.04 0.61 22.27
C ILE A 391 -22.39 0.00 21.02
N SER A 392 -23.09 0.05 19.89
CA SER A 392 -22.58 -0.44 18.60
C SER A 392 -23.00 0.52 17.49
N TRP A 393 -22.14 0.67 16.47
CA TRP A 393 -22.34 1.60 15.36
C TRP A 393 -21.99 0.98 14.01
N GLN A 394 -22.44 1.61 12.93
CA GLN A 394 -22.05 1.23 11.57
C GLN A 394 -20.58 1.60 11.31
N PRO A 395 -19.79 0.73 10.65
CA PRO A 395 -18.45 1.07 10.22
C PRO A 395 -18.44 2.30 9.30
N VAL A 396 -17.60 3.29 9.62
CA VAL A 396 -17.32 4.44 8.75
C VAL A 396 -16.34 4.00 7.66
N ASN A 397 -16.71 4.26 6.41
CA ASN A 397 -15.86 3.97 5.26
C ASN A 397 -14.92 5.15 4.98
N SER A 398 -13.70 5.09 5.52
CA SER A 398 -12.59 6.00 5.18
C SER A 398 -11.29 5.20 5.16
N ASN A 399 -10.42 5.48 4.19
CA ASN A 399 -9.18 4.72 3.96
C ASN A 399 -8.10 5.01 5.02
N ASP A 400 -8.28 6.09 5.75
CA ASP A 400 -7.35 6.73 6.68
C ASP A 400 -7.95 6.84 8.08
N LEU A 401 -9.02 6.07 8.37
CA LEU A 401 -9.68 6.06 9.67
C LEU A 401 -8.72 5.56 10.76
N LEU A 402 -8.49 6.39 11.77
CA LEU A 402 -7.72 6.02 12.97
C LEU A 402 -8.59 5.27 13.97
N GLY A 403 -9.83 5.70 14.18
CA GLY A 403 -10.82 5.03 15.04
C GLY A 403 -11.97 5.94 15.49
N TYR A 404 -12.67 5.54 16.55
CA TYR A 404 -13.83 6.22 17.09
C TYR A 404 -13.60 6.74 18.51
N SER A 405 -14.01 7.97 18.78
CA SER A 405 -14.01 8.53 20.12
C SER A 405 -15.41 8.46 20.71
N VAL A 406 -15.55 7.88 21.90
CA VAL A 406 -16.84 7.69 22.57
C VAL A 406 -17.02 8.69 23.69
N TYR A 407 -18.17 9.35 23.69
CA TYR A 407 -18.54 10.33 24.69
C TYR A 407 -19.78 9.89 25.45
N ARG A 408 -19.82 10.14 26.77
CA ARG A 408 -20.92 9.79 27.67
C ARG A 408 -21.45 11.01 28.42
N SER A 409 -22.76 11.02 28.65
CA SER A 409 -23.47 11.92 29.56
C SER A 409 -24.27 11.11 30.58
N SER A 410 -24.22 11.50 31.86
CA SER A 410 -25.11 11.01 32.93
C SER A 410 -26.37 11.85 33.09
N TYR A 411 -26.54 12.89 32.26
CA TYR A 411 -27.71 13.74 32.23
C TYR A 411 -28.56 13.43 31.01
N ASP A 412 -29.88 13.56 31.14
CA ASP A 412 -30.83 13.57 30.03
C ASP A 412 -30.74 14.91 29.28
N SER A 413 -29.54 15.23 28.78
CA SER A 413 -29.22 16.47 28.09
C SER A 413 -28.27 16.22 26.93
N GLU A 414 -28.46 16.94 25.84
CA GLU A 414 -27.57 16.87 24.67
C GLU A 414 -26.26 17.65 24.86
N LYS A 415 -26.11 18.37 25.97
CA LYS A 415 -25.06 19.40 26.13
C LYS A 415 -23.82 18.92 26.88
N HIS A 416 -23.96 18.03 27.86
CA HIS A 416 -22.88 17.69 28.77
C HIS A 416 -22.32 16.30 28.52
N PHE A 417 -21.34 16.20 27.62
CA PHE A 417 -20.68 14.94 27.27
C PHE A 417 -19.20 14.96 27.63
N THR A 418 -18.71 13.87 28.21
CA THR A 418 -17.29 13.67 28.51
C THR A 418 -16.74 12.54 27.64
N LEU A 419 -15.53 12.72 27.09
CA LEU A 419 -14.80 11.68 26.38
C LEU A 419 -14.42 10.57 27.36
N ILE A 420 -14.81 9.33 27.08
CA ILE A 420 -14.52 8.17 27.94
C ILE A 420 -13.48 7.21 27.34
N THR A 421 -13.18 7.33 26.05
CA THR A 421 -12.09 6.59 25.39
C THR A 421 -10.79 7.38 25.47
N VAL A 422 -9.70 6.76 25.92
CA VAL A 422 -8.36 7.37 26.00
C VAL A 422 -7.74 7.57 24.61
N GLN A 423 -8.00 6.62 23.70
CA GLN A 423 -7.60 6.67 22.30
C GLN A 423 -8.78 6.26 21.42
N PRO A 424 -8.82 6.66 20.14
CA PRO A 424 -9.85 6.20 19.22
C PRO A 424 -9.87 4.67 19.13
N VAL A 425 -11.03 4.06 19.40
CA VAL A 425 -11.22 2.60 19.31
C VAL A 425 -11.40 2.18 17.85
N LYS A 426 -10.88 1.02 17.44
CA LYS A 426 -10.98 0.58 16.04
C LYS A 426 -12.22 -0.26 15.78
N GLU A 427 -12.70 -0.91 16.83
CA GLU A 427 -13.90 -1.74 16.84
C GLU A 427 -15.15 -0.89 16.60
N THR A 428 -16.23 -1.54 16.15
CA THR A 428 -17.54 -0.90 15.95
C THR A 428 -18.49 -1.07 17.14
N THR A 429 -17.93 -1.49 18.27
CA THR A 429 -18.63 -1.75 19.51
C THR A 429 -17.80 -1.25 20.69
N PHE A 430 -18.45 -0.64 21.68
CA PHE A 430 -17.79 -0.21 22.91
C PHE A 430 -18.62 -0.64 24.12
N SER A 431 -17.93 -1.16 25.13
CA SER A 431 -18.51 -1.58 26.41
C SER A 431 -18.09 -0.63 27.51
N ASP A 432 -19.06 0.07 28.09
CA ASP A 432 -18.90 0.93 29.26
C ASP A 432 -19.29 0.15 30.52
N TYR A 433 -18.35 -0.02 31.44
CA TYR A 433 -18.57 -0.76 32.68
C TYR A 433 -18.85 0.22 33.83
N LEU A 434 -19.93 -0.04 34.56
CA LEU A 434 -20.47 0.83 35.60
C LEU A 434 -20.79 0.00 36.86
N PRO A 435 -20.87 0.62 38.06
CA PRO A 435 -21.41 -0.05 39.24
C PRO A 435 -22.82 -0.62 39.00
N LYS A 436 -23.12 -1.78 39.59
CA LYS A 436 -24.35 -2.54 39.33
C LYS A 436 -25.59 -1.90 39.94
N GLU A 437 -25.40 -1.07 40.96
CA GLU A 437 -26.42 -0.40 41.75
C GLU A 437 -26.94 0.88 41.07
N ILE A 438 -26.33 1.30 39.95
CA ILE A 438 -26.76 2.50 39.22
C ILE A 438 -27.96 2.18 38.32
N ILE A 439 -29.03 2.95 38.48
CA ILE A 439 -30.28 2.85 37.70
C ILE A 439 -30.51 4.05 36.77
N SER A 440 -29.51 4.92 36.63
CA SER A 440 -29.58 6.15 35.84
C SER A 440 -29.64 5.88 34.34
N ARG A 441 -30.19 6.83 33.60
CA ARG A 441 -30.09 6.88 32.13
C ARG A 441 -28.73 7.44 31.75
N PHE A 442 -28.05 6.77 30.82
CA PHE A 442 -26.84 7.27 30.20
C PHE A 442 -27.06 7.54 28.72
N SER A 443 -26.44 8.60 28.23
CA SER A 443 -26.50 9.00 26.83
C SER A 443 -25.11 8.94 26.21
N TYR A 444 -25.03 8.47 24.97
CA TYR A 444 -23.78 8.29 24.23
C TYR A 444 -23.84 8.97 22.87
N LYS A 445 -22.70 9.51 22.45
CA LYS A 445 -22.44 9.96 21.09
C LYS A 445 -21.00 9.63 20.73
N ILE A 446 -20.72 9.51 19.44
CA ILE A 446 -19.41 9.12 18.94
C ILE A 446 -18.95 10.06 17.82
N THR A 447 -17.63 10.13 17.63
CA THR A 447 -17.00 10.75 16.45
C THR A 447 -16.02 9.78 15.82
N ALA A 448 -15.77 9.92 14.53
CA ALA A 448 -14.67 9.26 13.84
C ALA A 448 -13.48 10.23 13.73
N THR A 449 -12.28 9.71 13.88
CA THR A 449 -11.03 10.43 13.76
C THR A 449 -10.17 9.75 12.71
N ASP A 450 -9.56 10.50 11.80
CA ASP A 450 -8.59 9.99 10.83
C ASP A 450 -7.15 10.03 11.36
N THR A 451 -6.21 9.53 10.56
CA THR A 451 -4.76 9.55 10.86
C THR A 451 -4.12 10.94 10.76
N GLY A 452 -4.79 11.90 10.11
CA GLY A 452 -4.46 13.33 10.10
C GLY A 452 -5.00 14.10 11.33
N TYR A 453 -5.64 13.40 12.26
CA TYR A 453 -6.32 13.94 13.44
C TYR A 453 -7.51 14.87 13.15
N ASN A 454 -8.09 14.83 11.95
CA ASN A 454 -9.37 15.49 11.72
C ASN A 454 -10.51 14.67 12.34
N GLN A 455 -11.40 15.35 13.04
CA GLN A 455 -12.52 14.74 13.74
C GLN A 455 -13.84 15.05 13.03
N SER A 456 -14.66 14.01 12.83
CA SER A 456 -16.02 14.16 12.29
C SER A 456 -16.90 15.01 13.21
N LYS A 457 -18.05 15.45 12.68
CA LYS A 457 -19.14 15.91 13.56
C LYS A 457 -19.62 14.76 14.47
N TYR A 458 -20.25 15.09 15.58
CA TYR A 458 -20.88 14.12 16.49
C TYR A 458 -21.99 13.33 15.80
N SER A 459 -22.10 12.04 16.12
CA SER A 459 -23.28 11.22 15.82
C SER A 459 -24.54 11.79 16.49
N SER A 460 -25.70 11.28 16.09
CA SER A 460 -26.91 11.39 16.91
C SER A 460 -26.67 10.79 18.29
N VAL A 461 -27.38 11.33 19.30
CA VAL A 461 -27.34 10.83 20.67
C VAL A 461 -28.23 9.60 20.77
N VAL A 462 -27.76 8.56 21.45
CA VAL A 462 -28.57 7.43 21.89
C VAL A 462 -28.54 7.33 23.41
N SER A 463 -29.60 6.83 24.01
CA SER A 463 -29.66 6.66 25.47
C SER A 463 -30.20 5.29 25.85
N CYS A 464 -29.68 4.74 26.93
CA CYS A 464 -30.23 3.54 27.54
C CYS A 464 -30.18 3.66 29.07
N ARG A 465 -31.08 2.96 29.76
CA ARG A 465 -31.22 2.99 31.22
C ARG A 465 -30.86 1.63 31.78
N MET A 466 -29.99 1.62 32.78
CA MET A 466 -29.61 0.38 33.46
C MET A 466 -30.81 -0.19 34.25
N PRO A 467 -30.99 -1.52 34.26
CA PRO A 467 -32.07 -2.15 35.00
C PRO A 467 -31.86 -1.96 36.51
N ASP A 468 -32.97 -1.80 37.25
CA ASP A 468 -32.93 -1.84 38.71
C ASP A 468 -32.88 -3.29 39.18
N VAL A 469 -31.83 -3.63 39.92
CA VAL A 469 -31.60 -4.95 40.50
C VAL A 469 -31.47 -4.88 42.02
N THR A 470 -31.74 -3.71 42.62
CA THR A 470 -31.59 -3.48 44.05
C THR A 470 -32.89 -3.83 44.76
N PRO A 471 -32.96 -4.89 45.59
CA PRO A 471 -34.18 -5.21 46.31
C PRO A 471 -34.50 -4.16 47.37
N PRO A 472 -35.79 -3.96 47.73
CA PRO A 472 -36.17 -3.14 48.87
C PRO A 472 -35.56 -3.62 50.18
N ALA A 473 -35.47 -2.72 51.16
CA ALA A 473 -35.12 -3.10 52.53
C ALA A 473 -36.09 -4.16 53.10
N ILE A 474 -35.62 -5.00 54.04
CA ILE A 474 -36.48 -6.01 54.67
C ILE A 474 -37.49 -5.30 55.61
N PRO A 475 -38.80 -5.52 55.47
CA PRO A 475 -39.80 -4.93 56.36
C PRO A 475 -39.67 -5.44 57.80
N VAL A 476 -39.97 -4.59 58.78
CA VAL A 476 -39.95 -4.96 60.20
C VAL A 476 -41.37 -5.02 60.75
N ILE A 477 -41.79 -6.19 61.22
CA ILE A 477 -43.08 -6.35 61.89
C ILE A 477 -43.01 -5.63 63.24
N LYS A 478 -43.92 -4.68 63.45
CA LYS A 478 -44.02 -3.86 64.66
C LYS A 478 -44.81 -4.59 65.75
N SER A 479 -45.94 -5.19 65.38
CA SER A 479 -46.80 -5.92 66.31
C SER A 479 -47.71 -6.88 65.54
N ILE A 480 -48.08 -7.97 66.21
CA ILE A 480 -49.14 -8.87 65.78
C ILE A 480 -50.07 -9.09 66.96
N THR A 481 -51.36 -8.77 66.78
CA THR A 481 -52.37 -8.86 67.83
C THR A 481 -53.50 -9.77 67.40
N ALA A 482 -53.80 -10.78 68.21
CA ALA A 482 -55.02 -11.58 68.05
C ALA A 482 -56.24 -10.77 68.55
N ALA A 483 -57.23 -10.61 67.69
CA ALA A 483 -58.58 -10.14 68.01
C ALA A 483 -59.57 -11.32 67.86
N ASP A 484 -60.76 -11.22 68.44
CA ASP A 484 -61.72 -12.33 68.63
C ASP A 484 -61.88 -13.29 67.44
N THR A 485 -61.83 -12.78 66.20
CA THR A 485 -61.93 -13.56 64.95
C THR A 485 -60.92 -13.17 63.88
N ALA A 486 -59.87 -12.41 64.22
CA ALA A 486 -58.91 -11.91 63.23
C ALA A 486 -57.54 -11.63 63.81
N VAL A 487 -56.51 -11.64 62.96
CA VAL A 487 -55.15 -11.22 63.35
C VAL A 487 -54.85 -9.86 62.72
N ILE A 488 -54.44 -8.91 63.55
CA ILE A 488 -53.99 -7.59 63.10
C ILE A 488 -52.47 -7.60 63.04
N ILE A 489 -51.91 -7.30 61.87
CA ILE A 489 -50.46 -7.27 61.63
C ILE A 489 -50.10 -5.83 61.31
N GLU A 490 -49.17 -5.26 62.07
CA GLU A 490 -48.63 -3.91 61.84
C GLU A 490 -47.13 -3.96 61.61
N TRP A 491 -46.62 -3.13 60.71
CA TRP A 491 -45.19 -3.07 60.37
C TRP A 491 -44.68 -1.64 60.21
N ILE A 492 -43.36 -1.49 60.23
CA ILE A 492 -42.68 -0.24 59.92
C ILE A 492 -42.64 -0.10 58.40
N LYS A 493 -43.02 1.07 57.89
CA LYS A 493 -42.97 1.34 56.45
C LYS A 493 -41.53 1.43 55.96
N ASN A 494 -41.26 0.77 54.85
CA ASN A 494 -40.04 0.94 54.07
C ASN A 494 -39.89 2.36 53.54
N ALA A 495 -38.64 2.84 53.44
CA ALA A 495 -38.29 4.16 52.92
C ALA A 495 -37.86 4.14 51.45
N ASP A 496 -37.86 2.96 50.82
CA ASP A 496 -37.51 2.76 49.40
C ASP A 496 -38.46 3.58 48.49
N TYR A 497 -37.89 4.44 47.63
CA TYR A 497 -38.66 5.38 46.80
C TYR A 497 -39.51 4.71 45.72
N ASP A 498 -39.11 3.53 45.30
CA ASP A 498 -39.67 2.73 44.22
C ASP A 498 -40.48 1.51 44.73
N LEU A 499 -40.77 1.48 46.03
CA LEU A 499 -41.56 0.44 46.67
C LEU A 499 -42.95 0.31 46.00
N LEU A 500 -43.27 -0.89 45.52
CA LEU A 500 -44.57 -1.22 44.94
C LEU A 500 -45.56 -1.67 46.02
N GLY A 501 -45.10 -2.37 47.05
CA GLY A 501 -45.94 -2.80 48.16
C GLY A 501 -45.38 -3.92 49.02
N TYR A 502 -46.28 -4.57 49.77
CA TYR A 502 -45.95 -5.65 50.70
C TYR A 502 -46.70 -6.94 50.38
N ASN A 503 -46.01 -8.06 50.44
CA ASN A 503 -46.59 -9.40 50.48
C ASN A 503 -46.56 -9.92 51.91
N ILE A 504 -47.70 -10.40 52.38
CA ILE A 504 -47.83 -11.00 53.70
C ILE A 504 -47.92 -12.50 53.52
N TYR A 505 -47.17 -13.23 54.33
CA TYR A 505 -47.18 -14.67 54.36
C TYR A 505 -47.57 -15.17 55.75
N ARG A 506 -48.24 -16.32 55.79
CA ARG A 506 -48.67 -17.02 57.00
C ARG A 506 -48.30 -18.49 56.92
N ALA A 507 -47.72 -19.02 57.98
CA ALA A 507 -47.53 -20.45 58.19
C ALA A 507 -48.27 -20.90 59.45
N VAL A 508 -48.81 -22.12 59.46
CA VAL A 508 -49.13 -22.78 60.74
C VAL A 508 -47.80 -23.20 61.36
N LYS A 509 -47.62 -22.98 62.66
CA LYS A 509 -46.34 -23.23 63.35
C LYS A 509 -45.81 -24.66 63.16
N THR A 510 -46.69 -25.63 62.95
CA THR A 510 -46.35 -27.03 62.65
C THR A 510 -45.86 -27.26 61.22
N ASP A 511 -46.37 -26.48 60.24
CA ASP A 511 -46.16 -26.73 58.81
C ASP A 511 -44.90 -26.04 58.27
N ARG A 512 -44.38 -25.02 58.98
CA ARG A 512 -43.16 -24.23 58.69
C ARG A 512 -43.06 -23.55 57.31
N GLU A 513 -43.89 -23.89 56.32
CA GLU A 513 -43.91 -23.25 55.00
C GLU A 513 -44.84 -22.03 54.98
N PRO A 514 -44.31 -20.82 54.78
CA PRO A 514 -45.11 -19.60 54.70
C PRO A 514 -45.86 -19.52 53.36
N LYS A 515 -47.20 -19.44 53.43
CA LYS A 515 -48.06 -19.24 52.27
C LYS A 515 -48.45 -17.78 52.16
N LYS A 516 -48.37 -17.21 50.96
CA LYS A 516 -48.81 -15.84 50.68
C LYS A 516 -50.32 -15.73 50.89
N ILE A 517 -50.78 -14.75 51.66
CA ILE A 517 -52.20 -14.59 52.00
C ILE A 517 -52.90 -13.45 51.26
N ASN A 518 -52.16 -12.47 50.76
CA ASN A 518 -52.71 -11.43 49.89
C ASN A 518 -52.50 -11.80 48.41
N THR A 519 -53.48 -11.56 47.55
CA THR A 519 -53.36 -11.83 46.10
C THR A 519 -52.57 -10.76 45.38
N VAL A 520 -52.77 -9.49 45.77
CA VAL A 520 -52.06 -8.32 45.23
C VAL A 520 -51.22 -7.68 46.33
N PRO A 521 -49.98 -7.22 46.05
CA PRO A 521 -49.17 -6.49 47.03
C PRO A 521 -49.94 -5.33 47.68
N LEU A 522 -49.87 -5.25 49.01
CA LEU A 522 -50.48 -4.17 49.79
C LEU A 522 -49.76 -2.86 49.47
N LYS A 523 -50.51 -1.78 49.24
CA LYS A 523 -49.95 -0.50 48.78
C LYS A 523 -48.87 0.05 49.73
N PRO A 524 -47.86 0.80 49.23
CA PRO A 524 -46.71 1.27 50.01
C PRO A 524 -47.08 2.12 51.24
N HIS A 525 -48.19 2.86 51.15
CA HIS A 525 -48.67 3.72 52.23
C HIS A 525 -49.38 2.96 53.36
N LEU A 526 -49.67 1.66 53.18
CA LEU A 526 -50.24 0.80 54.22
C LEU A 526 -49.14 0.28 55.14
N ASN A 527 -49.45 0.20 56.43
CA ASN A 527 -48.60 -0.34 57.48
C ASN A 527 -49.35 -1.32 58.39
N ARG A 528 -50.53 -1.75 57.94
CA ARG A 528 -51.45 -2.57 58.72
C ARG A 528 -52.28 -3.45 57.79
N MET A 529 -52.46 -4.71 58.17
CA MET A 529 -53.36 -5.67 57.53
C MET A 529 -54.18 -6.42 58.59
N ILE A 530 -55.42 -6.79 58.23
CA ILE A 530 -56.27 -7.68 59.05
C ILE A 530 -56.42 -9.01 58.32
N ASP A 531 -55.91 -10.09 58.90
CA ASP A 531 -56.16 -11.45 58.46
C ASP A 531 -57.43 -12.00 59.12
N LYS A 532 -58.54 -11.99 58.37
CA LYS A 532 -59.83 -12.57 58.79
C LYS A 532 -59.97 -14.06 58.47
N THR A 533 -58.96 -14.66 57.86
CA THR A 533 -58.98 -16.07 57.43
C THR A 533 -58.27 -16.99 58.41
N ALA A 534 -57.81 -16.44 59.53
CA ALA A 534 -57.12 -17.19 60.58
C ALA A 534 -58.14 -17.88 61.49
N GLU A 535 -57.96 -19.18 61.73
CA GLU A 535 -58.88 -19.98 62.55
C GLU A 535 -58.51 -19.93 64.04
N THR A 536 -59.50 -19.98 64.92
CA THR A 536 -59.29 -20.03 66.37
C THR A 536 -58.68 -21.37 66.81
N GLY A 537 -57.88 -21.35 67.88
CA GLY A 537 -57.18 -22.52 68.43
C GLY A 537 -55.85 -22.88 67.74
N LYS A 538 -55.37 -22.09 66.77
CA LYS A 538 -54.11 -22.36 66.04
C LYS A 538 -52.99 -21.37 66.38
N ASP A 539 -51.74 -21.87 66.30
CA ASP A 539 -50.51 -21.08 66.33
C ASP A 539 -50.09 -20.72 64.90
N TYR A 540 -50.06 -19.43 64.59
CA TYR A 540 -49.61 -18.91 63.29
C TYR A 540 -48.28 -18.17 63.41
N ILE A 541 -47.51 -18.17 62.32
CA ILE A 541 -46.30 -17.36 62.13
C ILE A 541 -46.51 -16.49 60.90
N TYR A 542 -46.26 -15.19 61.04
CA TYR A 542 -46.39 -14.24 59.94
C TYR A 542 -45.03 -13.69 59.49
N PHE A 543 -44.93 -13.43 58.19
CA PHE A 543 -43.78 -12.82 57.54
C PHE A 543 -44.25 -11.72 56.60
N ILE A 544 -43.40 -10.72 56.39
CA ILE A 544 -43.63 -9.63 55.44
C ILE A 544 -42.46 -9.56 54.47
N GLN A 545 -42.76 -9.36 53.20
CA GLN A 545 -41.80 -9.15 52.12
C GLN A 545 -42.12 -7.84 51.42
N ALA A 546 -41.13 -6.99 51.20
CA ALA A 546 -41.27 -5.82 50.35
C ALA A 546 -41.00 -6.20 48.89
N ILE A 547 -41.73 -5.55 47.98
CA ILE A 547 -41.55 -5.68 46.53
C ILE A 547 -41.50 -4.27 45.91
N ASP A 548 -40.56 -4.04 45.00
CA ASP A 548 -40.45 -2.78 44.25
C ASP A 548 -41.21 -2.79 42.93
N SER A 549 -41.19 -1.63 42.25
CA SER A 549 -41.84 -1.40 40.95
C SER A 549 -41.22 -2.18 39.79
N THR A 550 -39.99 -2.65 39.92
CA THR A 550 -39.26 -3.52 38.97
C THR A 550 -39.35 -5.00 39.32
N MET A 551 -40.18 -5.36 40.31
CA MET A 551 -40.43 -6.70 40.79
C MET A 551 -39.27 -7.36 41.56
N ASN A 552 -38.25 -6.62 42.00
CA ASN A 552 -37.30 -7.19 42.97
C ASN A 552 -37.96 -7.32 44.34
N THR A 553 -37.57 -8.35 45.09
CA THR A 553 -38.18 -8.69 46.37
C THR A 553 -37.14 -8.77 47.47
N SER A 554 -37.46 -8.20 48.63
CA SER A 554 -36.64 -8.36 49.84
C SER A 554 -36.63 -9.83 50.30
N HIS A 555 -35.74 -10.16 51.22
CA HIS A 555 -35.92 -11.34 52.06
C HIS A 555 -37.18 -11.19 52.95
N LEU A 556 -37.72 -12.32 53.43
CA LEU A 556 -38.81 -12.32 54.42
C LEU A 556 -38.34 -11.67 55.72
N SER A 557 -39.22 -10.91 56.37
CA SER A 557 -39.00 -10.36 57.70
C SER A 557 -38.71 -11.45 58.73
N VAL A 558 -38.17 -11.05 59.88
CA VAL A 558 -38.13 -11.92 61.05
C VAL A 558 -39.56 -12.39 61.38
N PRO A 559 -39.80 -13.70 61.58
CA PRO A 559 -41.13 -14.23 61.88
C PRO A 559 -41.61 -13.80 63.27
N ILE A 560 -42.89 -13.44 63.39
CA ILE A 560 -43.54 -13.23 64.68
C ILE A 560 -44.68 -14.26 64.86
N PRO A 561 -44.67 -15.08 65.93
CA PRO A 561 -45.73 -16.01 66.22
C PRO A 561 -46.92 -15.35 66.93
N VAL A 562 -48.12 -15.86 66.70
CA VAL A 562 -49.35 -15.45 67.40
C VAL A 562 -50.26 -16.65 67.64
N PHE A 563 -50.86 -16.73 68.83
CA PHE A 563 -51.85 -17.73 69.20
C PHE A 563 -53.25 -17.11 69.20
N ILE A 564 -54.22 -17.79 68.56
CA ILE A 564 -55.62 -17.35 68.55
C ILE A 564 -56.42 -18.20 69.53
N PRO A 565 -56.94 -17.66 70.65
CA PRO A 565 -57.65 -18.46 71.66
C PRO A 565 -59.01 -18.98 71.16
N SER A 566 -59.41 -20.17 71.62
CA SER A 566 -60.76 -20.72 71.41
C SER A 566 -61.67 -20.41 72.60
N LEU A 567 -62.76 -19.66 72.41
CA LEU A 567 -63.78 -19.44 73.46
C LEU A 567 -64.68 -20.68 73.60
N LYS A 568 -64.63 -21.39 74.75
CA LYS A 568 -65.64 -22.39 75.15
C LYS A 568 -66.38 -21.87 76.40
N LYS A 569 -67.70 -21.68 76.32
CA LYS A 569 -68.55 -21.17 77.42
C LYS A 569 -68.98 -22.32 78.37
N GLN A 570 -68.92 -22.09 79.69
CA GLN A 570 -69.22 -23.09 80.73
C GLN A 570 -70.63 -22.86 81.33
N ILE A 571 -71.50 -23.88 81.36
CA ILE A 571 -72.86 -23.81 81.92
C ILE A 571 -72.82 -24.17 83.42
N ILE A 572 -73.42 -23.34 84.27
CA ILE A 572 -73.41 -23.49 85.74
C ILE A 572 -74.58 -24.39 86.18
N LYS A 573 -74.34 -25.30 87.13
CA LYS A 573 -75.37 -26.16 87.71
C LYS A 573 -76.07 -25.48 88.88
N LEU A 574 -77.41 -25.45 88.89
CA LEU A 574 -78.22 -24.73 89.87
C LEU A 574 -78.82 -25.69 90.90
N ASN A 575 -78.88 -25.26 92.16
CA ASN A 575 -79.67 -25.95 93.20
C ASN A 575 -81.12 -25.45 93.18
N LEU A 576 -82.06 -26.38 93.09
CA LEU A 576 -83.50 -26.13 93.11
C LEU A 576 -84.09 -26.65 94.43
N GLU A 577 -84.54 -25.73 95.28
CA GLU A 577 -85.21 -26.04 96.55
C GLU A 577 -86.73 -26.09 96.35
N THR A 578 -87.41 -27.07 96.97
CA THR A 578 -88.82 -27.32 96.68
C THR A 578 -89.64 -27.57 97.96
N THR A 579 -90.78 -26.89 98.11
CA THR A 579 -91.67 -27.02 99.28
C THR A 579 -93.12 -27.16 98.83
N ILE A 580 -93.90 -28.06 99.46
CA ILE A 580 -95.31 -28.28 99.15
C ILE A 580 -96.18 -27.59 100.21
N ASN A 581 -97.18 -26.81 99.80
CA ASN A 581 -98.21 -26.28 100.70
C ASN A 581 -99.61 -26.75 100.28
N ARG A 582 -100.65 -26.48 101.09
CA ARG A 582 -102.04 -26.93 100.82
C ARG A 582 -102.60 -26.48 99.45
N LYS A 583 -101.99 -25.49 98.78
CA LYS A 583 -102.49 -24.88 97.53
C LYS A 583 -101.52 -24.88 96.34
N ALA A 584 -100.23 -25.20 96.49
CA ALA A 584 -99.22 -25.19 95.41
C ALA A 584 -97.96 -26.00 95.74
N ILE A 585 -97.19 -26.35 94.70
CA ILE A 585 -95.76 -26.68 94.79
C ILE A 585 -94.97 -25.37 94.63
N VAL A 586 -94.06 -25.05 95.55
CA VAL A 586 -93.21 -23.86 95.51
C VAL A 586 -91.77 -24.27 95.22
N LEU A 587 -91.18 -23.66 94.19
CA LEU A 587 -89.82 -23.87 93.73
C LEU A 587 -89.00 -22.61 94.02
N LYS A 588 -87.77 -22.75 94.50
CA LYS A 588 -86.83 -21.64 94.76
C LYS A 588 -85.44 -21.96 94.22
N TRP A 589 -84.79 -20.95 93.64
CA TRP A 589 -83.43 -21.04 93.11
C TRP A 589 -82.71 -19.70 93.33
N LYS A 590 -81.39 -19.67 93.16
CA LYS A 590 -80.64 -18.41 93.16
C LYS A 590 -80.51 -17.89 91.73
N CYS A 591 -80.92 -16.65 91.52
CA CYS A 591 -80.84 -15.93 90.25
C CYS A 591 -80.30 -14.52 90.53
N ASN A 592 -79.35 -14.03 89.72
CA ASN A 592 -78.86 -12.66 89.83
C ASN A 592 -79.79 -11.68 89.11
N ARG A 593 -79.70 -10.37 89.43
CA ARG A 593 -80.62 -9.34 88.91
C ARG A 593 -80.71 -9.24 87.38
N ASP A 594 -79.65 -9.62 86.68
CA ASP A 594 -79.53 -9.50 85.22
C ASP A 594 -79.86 -10.81 84.49
N GLU A 595 -80.32 -11.81 85.25
CA GLU A 595 -80.64 -13.15 84.78
C GLU A 595 -82.16 -13.37 84.76
N ILE A 596 -82.63 -14.08 83.75
CA ILE A 596 -84.04 -14.50 83.65
C ILE A 596 -84.15 -16.00 83.85
N ALA A 597 -85.18 -16.42 84.59
CA ALA A 597 -85.40 -17.81 84.91
C ALA A 597 -86.70 -18.32 84.28
N ILE A 598 -86.61 -19.47 83.62
CA ILE A 598 -87.78 -20.18 83.09
C ILE A 598 -87.90 -21.51 83.84
N VAL A 599 -89.07 -21.72 84.42
CA VAL A 599 -89.43 -22.95 85.12
C VAL A 599 -90.13 -23.87 84.13
N TYR A 600 -89.59 -25.06 83.98
CA TYR A 600 -90.16 -26.10 83.16
C TYR A 600 -90.76 -27.20 84.03
N ARG A 601 -91.85 -27.79 83.55
CA ARG A 601 -92.50 -28.94 84.17
C ARG A 601 -92.79 -30.01 83.13
N LYS A 602 -92.62 -31.28 83.49
CA LYS A 602 -93.10 -32.44 82.73
C LYS A 602 -93.79 -33.45 83.64
N THR A 603 -94.59 -34.33 83.04
CA THR A 603 -95.02 -35.58 83.66
C THR A 603 -94.17 -36.72 83.10
N ALA A 604 -94.23 -37.94 83.68
CA ALA A 604 -93.35 -39.04 83.30
C ALA A 604 -93.34 -39.37 81.78
N ASN A 605 -94.44 -39.09 81.08
CA ASN A 605 -94.62 -39.40 79.65
C ASN A 605 -94.72 -38.15 78.75
N SER A 606 -94.32 -36.96 79.22
CA SER A 606 -94.38 -35.72 78.44
C SER A 606 -93.02 -35.01 78.36
N GLY A 607 -92.85 -34.15 77.35
CA GLY A 607 -91.74 -33.18 77.32
C GLY A 607 -91.91 -32.07 78.36
N PHE A 608 -90.84 -31.31 78.59
CA PHE A 608 -90.86 -30.11 79.43
C PHE A 608 -91.68 -29.00 78.78
N ILE A 609 -92.64 -28.46 79.53
CA ILE A 609 -93.40 -27.27 79.16
C ILE A 609 -93.03 -26.10 80.09
N PRO A 610 -92.84 -24.88 79.57
CA PRO A 610 -92.58 -23.70 80.41
C PRO A 610 -93.86 -23.31 81.17
N LEU A 611 -93.71 -22.99 82.45
CA LEU A 611 -94.82 -22.60 83.32
C LEU A 611 -94.91 -21.09 83.55
N ASN A 612 -93.82 -20.36 83.32
CA ASN A 612 -93.77 -18.91 83.40
C ASN A 612 -93.22 -18.31 82.10
N LYS A 613 -93.43 -17.00 81.94
CA LYS A 613 -92.71 -16.23 80.93
C LYS A 613 -91.24 -16.05 81.36
N PRO A 614 -90.31 -15.78 80.44
CA PRO A 614 -88.94 -15.45 80.80
C PRO A 614 -88.90 -14.11 81.53
N GLU A 615 -88.69 -14.14 82.83
CA GLU A 615 -88.62 -12.96 83.71
C GLU A 615 -87.65 -13.22 84.86
N HIS A 616 -87.13 -12.15 85.47
CA HIS A 616 -86.30 -12.25 86.66
C HIS A 616 -87.17 -12.62 87.87
N HIS A 617 -87.04 -13.87 88.32
CA HIS A 617 -87.61 -14.36 89.57
C HIS A 617 -86.67 -15.42 90.16
N ASP A 618 -86.69 -15.53 91.48
CA ASP A 618 -85.93 -16.51 92.26
C ASP A 618 -86.85 -17.57 92.90
N SER A 619 -88.16 -17.48 92.63
CA SER A 619 -89.16 -18.43 93.11
C SER A 619 -90.37 -18.52 92.19
N PHE A 620 -91.02 -19.69 92.15
CA PHE A 620 -92.25 -19.92 91.40
C PHE A 620 -93.18 -20.87 92.14
N SER A 621 -94.49 -20.56 92.13
CA SER A 621 -95.52 -21.39 92.75
C SER A 621 -96.43 -21.99 91.69
N ASP A 622 -96.35 -23.32 91.51
CA ASP A 622 -97.23 -24.05 90.61
C ASP A 622 -98.58 -24.36 91.28
N LEU A 623 -99.53 -23.46 91.04
CA LEU A 623 -100.92 -23.59 91.50
C LEU A 623 -101.71 -24.63 90.69
N THR A 624 -101.24 -25.00 89.49
CA THR A 624 -101.95 -25.88 88.56
C THR A 624 -101.67 -27.37 88.79
N ALA A 625 -100.70 -27.70 89.64
CA ALA A 625 -100.43 -29.09 90.02
C ALA A 625 -101.64 -29.73 90.73
N ILE A 626 -102.03 -30.93 90.34
CA ILE A 626 -103.21 -31.62 90.90
C ILE A 626 -102.76 -32.59 92.00
N PRO A 627 -103.43 -32.65 93.17
CA PRO A 627 -103.12 -33.63 94.22
C PRO A 627 -103.19 -35.09 93.71
N GLY A 628 -102.25 -35.93 94.13
CA GLY A 628 -102.09 -37.33 93.71
C GLY A 628 -101.35 -37.53 92.38
N LYS A 629 -100.71 -36.49 91.82
CA LYS A 629 -99.89 -36.58 90.59
C LYS A 629 -98.43 -36.20 90.82
N SER A 630 -97.53 -36.91 90.14
CA SER A 630 -96.10 -36.63 90.09
C SER A 630 -95.72 -35.72 88.91
N TYR A 631 -94.92 -34.71 89.19
CA TYR A 631 -94.36 -33.75 88.22
C TYR A 631 -92.84 -33.65 88.37
N ILE A 632 -92.12 -33.44 87.27
CA ILE A 632 -90.67 -33.19 87.28
C ILE A 632 -90.44 -31.74 86.87
N TYR A 633 -89.68 -31.01 87.67
CA TYR A 633 -89.36 -29.60 87.46
C TYR A 633 -87.88 -29.40 87.13
N GLU A 634 -87.60 -28.46 86.24
CA GLU A 634 -86.25 -28.00 85.89
C GLU A 634 -86.29 -26.48 85.73
N VAL A 635 -85.30 -25.78 86.26
CA VAL A 635 -85.17 -24.33 86.10
C VAL A 635 -83.95 -24.03 85.23
N ARG A 636 -84.16 -23.18 84.23
CA ARG A 636 -83.09 -22.70 83.34
C ARG A 636 -82.91 -21.21 83.50
N ILE A 637 -81.66 -20.79 83.69
CA ILE A 637 -81.28 -19.39 83.82
C ILE A 637 -80.55 -18.93 82.56
N TYR A 638 -80.95 -17.77 82.04
CA TYR A 638 -80.40 -17.14 80.85
C TYR A 638 -79.84 -15.75 81.16
N ASP A 639 -78.75 -15.38 80.48
CA ASP A 639 -78.20 -14.02 80.43
C ASP A 639 -78.26 -13.44 79.00
N GLN A 640 -77.69 -12.26 78.78
CA GLN A 640 -77.63 -11.59 77.46
C GLN A 640 -76.92 -12.42 76.39
N GLU A 641 -76.13 -13.42 76.79
CA GLU A 641 -75.34 -14.28 75.93
C GLU A 641 -75.88 -15.73 75.89
N GLY A 642 -77.12 -15.97 76.35
CA GLY A 642 -77.82 -17.25 76.24
C GLY A 642 -77.90 -18.05 77.54
N LEU A 643 -77.93 -19.39 77.43
CA LEU A 643 -78.12 -20.28 78.59
C LEU A 643 -76.89 -20.22 79.51
N LYS A 644 -77.10 -19.76 80.75
CA LYS A 644 -76.06 -19.59 81.77
C LYS A 644 -76.05 -20.74 82.77
N GLY A 645 -77.22 -21.24 83.14
CA GLY A 645 -77.30 -22.34 84.10
C GLY A 645 -78.57 -23.18 84.01
N ILE A 646 -78.46 -24.41 84.50
CA ILE A 646 -79.54 -25.42 84.51
C ILE A 646 -79.57 -26.09 85.89
N SER A 647 -80.76 -26.28 86.45
CA SER A 647 -80.92 -27.07 87.68
C SER A 647 -80.95 -28.56 87.39
N ASP A 648 -80.75 -29.38 88.41
CA ASP A 648 -81.15 -30.79 88.34
C ASP A 648 -82.68 -30.93 88.17
N GLU A 649 -83.09 -32.04 87.56
CA GLU A 649 -84.50 -32.41 87.45
C GLU A 649 -85.02 -32.90 88.82
N VAL A 650 -85.99 -32.19 89.40
CA VAL A 650 -86.57 -32.55 90.70
C VAL A 650 -87.97 -33.11 90.52
N LYS A 651 -88.19 -34.37 90.91
CA LYS A 651 -89.49 -35.03 90.88
C LYS A 651 -90.25 -34.79 92.18
N ILE A 652 -91.49 -34.31 92.08
CA ILE A 652 -92.35 -33.93 93.21
C ILE A 652 -93.74 -34.53 92.99
N GLU A 653 -94.31 -35.14 94.03
CA GLU A 653 -95.69 -35.60 94.08
C GLU A 653 -96.52 -34.66 94.96
N ARG A 654 -97.62 -34.13 94.44
CA ARG A 654 -98.46 -33.15 95.16
C ARG A 654 -99.58 -33.79 95.95
#